data_AF-A0A931ZDC4-F1
#
_entry.id   AF-A0A931ZDC4-F1
#
_cell.length_a   1.000
_cell.length_b   1.000
_cell.length_c   1.000
_cell.angle_alpha   90.00
_cell.angle_beta   90.00
_cell.angle_gamma   90.00
#
_symmetry.space_group_name_H-M   'P 1'
#
loop_
_entity.id
_entity.type
_entity.pdbx_description
1 polymer ?
#
loop_
_entity_poly.entity_id
_entity_poly.type
_entity_poly.pdbx_seq_one_letter_code
_entity_poly.pdbx_strand_id
1 'polypeptide(L)'
;MAETAFSHSQIESPAPGATLAPGWQVLRGWVWPKAGRHFVDVRARIDGRAFPAVHGRPRTDLAAHFKTGQRYALAEFFIMVELRPGVVEIVFEALEIEGHWTAFQTVTCQVAGERVDQTAPAGPRPLKWHDFTRGLDFLLRTRRTQPEASWVQLAARLAADLPVVQDQLFPPEPFVGHADEPAAVNRCRFGLLPVVGYLFHRTEKIARLWCTADLQALQPLKLGRATENLVPHFPDYPIAAACGYEGYVDVPAQLPNPVVLRLYAEMPDGSLHLVQVRRTRRHDAEIEKLPYAAPTAPAFDEALLAWRSALRVRGHAVELTPQLDADLARLRASYLADAAARPAVATRAAVAASQPLRRVLLATHNLNLEGAPLFLLDLARYLAAQGLKLSVVSAAEGPLRERFAALGAAVQVIDAAPVFSAADETAAQAALAALATQCDFAAPDLVIGNTFTTFWAVHAAKAAARPVLYYVHESTSPSAFYGGGLAPAVLGLAESALTAADIVSFTSDATRRYHAWPGHSVRAALTPGWVDLAALDAWRATRDRAALRAQLGTGPDEWLVTNVGTVCDRKGQLAFARSVALFNQRHPALAARTRFVLLGGRDAPYDHFLREILGGLALPNLVVHPETPEFLGYYVAADLTVCSSHEESSPRVVFEAMACGTPLLASDIPGISEIARSGVEATLVPPGHTPAWADALAALLQSPETMRRQARAARERVAAEFAAERVLPRHLALARAVAAGQPAAS
;
A
#
# COMPACT_ATOMS: atom_id res chain seq x y z
N MET A 1 11.10 39.70 5.79
CA MET A 1 11.22 38.23 5.82
C MET A 1 11.86 37.84 7.14
N ALA A 2 11.16 37.05 7.94
CA ALA A 2 11.71 36.42 9.14
C ALA A 2 12.39 35.09 8.77
N GLU A 3 13.41 34.73 9.53
CA GLU A 3 14.20 33.53 9.30
C GLU A 3 14.43 32.77 10.61
N THR A 4 14.28 31.45 10.54
CA THR A 4 14.58 30.53 11.64
C THR A 4 15.57 29.47 11.14
N ALA A 5 15.98 28.56 12.04
CA ALA A 5 16.84 27.43 11.68
C ALA A 5 16.20 26.48 10.65
N PHE A 6 14.87 26.51 10.48
CA PHE A 6 14.13 25.56 9.65
C PHE A 6 13.25 26.22 8.58
N SER A 7 13.00 27.54 8.65
CA SER A 7 12.07 28.24 7.73
C SER A 7 12.50 29.64 7.31
N HIS A 8 11.97 30.08 6.16
CA HIS A 8 11.78 31.48 5.79
C HIS A 8 10.28 31.79 5.87
N SER A 9 9.90 32.96 6.39
CA SER A 9 8.48 33.32 6.49
C SER A 9 8.21 34.81 6.47
N GLN A 10 6.95 35.17 6.26
CA GLN A 10 6.44 36.52 6.47
C GLN A 10 4.95 36.49 6.79
N ILE A 11 4.57 37.08 7.92
CA ILE A 11 3.17 37.45 8.19
C ILE A 11 2.86 38.76 7.48
N GLU A 12 1.88 38.70 6.58
CA GLU A 12 1.39 39.85 5.81
C GLU A 12 0.23 40.53 6.52
N SER A 13 -0.56 39.78 7.30
CA SER A 13 -1.60 40.30 8.19
C SER A 13 -1.79 39.38 9.40
N PRO A 14 -1.79 39.91 10.63
CA PRO A 14 -1.68 41.32 11.00
C PRO A 14 -0.22 41.76 11.10
N ALA A 15 0.06 43.04 10.90
CA ALA A 15 1.37 43.59 11.21
C ALA A 15 1.62 43.50 12.74
N PRO A 16 2.86 43.28 13.20
CA PRO A 16 3.18 43.34 14.63
C PRO A 16 2.73 44.66 15.26
N GLY A 17 2.02 44.57 16.39
CA GLY A 17 1.46 45.73 17.09
C GLY A 17 0.20 46.33 16.45
N ALA A 18 -0.35 45.74 15.39
CA ALA A 18 -1.60 46.22 14.78
C ALA A 18 -2.77 46.15 15.77
N THR A 19 -3.71 47.09 15.61
CA THR A 19 -5.01 47.06 16.28
C THR A 19 -6.04 46.39 15.37
N LEU A 20 -6.67 45.31 15.84
CA LEU A 20 -7.68 44.55 15.14
C LEU A 20 -9.06 44.69 15.81
N ALA A 21 -10.11 44.54 15.02
CA ALA A 21 -11.47 44.46 15.56
C ALA A 21 -11.72 43.08 16.20
N PRO A 22 -12.50 42.99 17.29
CA PRO A 22 -12.93 41.70 17.83
C PRO A 22 -13.84 40.94 16.87
N GLY A 23 -13.89 39.61 16.99
CA GLY A 23 -14.66 38.73 16.11
C GLY A 23 -13.78 37.95 15.12
N TRP A 24 -14.35 37.54 14.00
CA TRP A 24 -13.65 36.73 12.99
C TRP A 24 -12.65 37.58 12.20
N GLN A 25 -11.41 37.11 12.15
CA GLN A 25 -10.31 37.75 11.44
C GLN A 25 -9.62 36.75 10.51
N VAL A 26 -9.08 37.26 9.39
CA VAL A 26 -8.28 36.47 8.45
C VAL A 26 -6.82 36.87 8.59
N LEU A 27 -6.02 35.95 9.13
CA LEU A 27 -4.57 36.09 9.19
C LEU A 27 -3.97 35.59 7.87
N ARG A 28 -2.92 36.22 7.36
CA ARG A 28 -2.29 35.91 6.08
C ARG A 28 -0.78 35.94 6.17
N GLY A 29 -0.13 35.07 5.42
CA GLY A 29 1.32 35.06 5.28
C GLY A 29 1.79 33.93 4.38
N TRP A 30 3.08 33.70 4.39
CA TRP A 30 3.69 32.55 3.73
C TRP A 30 4.83 31.98 4.57
N VAL A 31 5.09 30.69 4.38
CA VAL A 31 6.20 29.98 5.02
C VAL A 31 6.83 29.02 4.03
N TRP A 32 8.15 28.98 4.00
CA TRP A 32 8.94 28.16 3.08
C TRP A 32 10.03 27.40 3.85
N PRO A 33 10.18 26.08 3.65
CA PRO A 33 11.18 25.30 4.37
C PRO A 33 12.60 25.62 3.90
N LYS A 34 13.57 25.48 4.82
CA LYS A 34 14.99 25.44 4.48
C LYS A 34 15.31 24.17 3.66
N ALA A 35 16.44 24.17 2.95
CA ALA A 35 16.88 23.01 2.17
C ALA A 35 16.91 21.74 3.05
N GLY A 36 16.32 20.65 2.54
CA GLY A 36 16.21 19.37 3.25
C GLY A 36 15.08 19.27 4.29
N ARG A 37 14.24 20.31 4.42
CA ARG A 37 13.04 20.30 5.28
C ARG A 37 11.77 20.26 4.44
N HIS A 38 10.69 19.74 4.99
CA HIS A 38 9.39 19.65 4.34
C HIS A 38 8.28 20.06 5.29
N PHE A 39 7.49 21.07 4.90
CA PHE A 39 6.27 21.46 5.63
C PHE A 39 5.05 20.88 4.94
N VAL A 40 4.17 20.29 5.74
CA VAL A 40 2.96 19.63 5.25
C VAL A 40 1.68 20.42 5.58
N ASP A 41 1.68 21.19 6.68
CA ASP A 41 0.54 22.01 7.10
C ASP A 41 0.97 23.22 7.94
N VAL A 42 0.04 24.16 8.15
CA VAL A 42 0.25 25.38 8.94
C VAL A 42 -0.94 25.60 9.87
N ARG A 43 -0.70 26.19 11.05
CA ARG A 43 -1.76 26.63 11.97
C ARG A 43 -1.35 27.87 12.76
N ALA A 44 -2.33 28.52 13.37
CA ALA A 44 -2.13 29.50 14.43
C ALA A 44 -2.56 28.91 15.78
N ARG A 45 -1.88 29.32 16.85
CA ARG A 45 -2.28 29.03 18.23
C ARG A 45 -2.53 30.33 18.97
N ILE A 46 -3.70 30.42 19.59
CA ILE A 46 -4.17 31.57 20.37
C ILE A 46 -4.82 31.03 21.63
N ASP A 47 -4.37 31.47 22.81
CA ASP A 47 -4.87 31.02 24.12
C ASP A 47 -4.94 29.48 24.25
N GLY A 48 -3.93 28.78 23.72
CA GLY A 48 -3.86 27.31 23.71
C GLY A 48 -4.75 26.62 22.66
N ARG A 49 -5.66 27.33 21.98
CA ARG A 49 -6.51 26.80 20.90
C ARG A 49 -5.78 26.85 19.56
N ALA A 50 -5.83 25.75 18.82
CA ALA A 50 -5.28 25.64 17.48
C ALA A 50 -6.32 26.01 16.40
N PHE A 51 -5.90 26.79 15.42
CA PHE A 51 -6.68 27.21 14.26
C PHE A 51 -5.95 26.76 12.97
N PRO A 52 -6.48 25.77 12.25
CA PRO A 52 -5.84 25.24 11.05
C PRO A 52 -5.84 26.27 9.92
N ALA A 53 -4.77 26.25 9.12
CA ALA A 53 -4.67 27.11 7.95
C ALA A 53 -5.26 26.46 6.69
N VAL A 54 -5.60 27.31 5.73
CA VAL A 54 -5.64 26.99 4.31
C VAL A 54 -4.27 27.36 3.73
N HIS A 55 -3.34 26.40 3.74
CA HIS A 55 -1.96 26.54 3.27
C HIS A 55 -1.77 25.95 1.87
N GLY A 56 -0.78 26.44 1.13
CA GLY A 56 -0.38 25.91 -0.17
C GLY A 56 -0.86 26.74 -1.35
N ARG A 57 -1.24 28.00 -1.13
CA ARG A 57 -1.64 28.90 -2.23
C ARG A 57 -0.40 29.25 -3.08
N PRO A 58 -0.52 29.29 -4.42
CA PRO A 58 0.62 29.42 -5.32
C PRO A 58 1.16 30.86 -5.37
N ARG A 59 2.49 30.99 -5.28
CA ARG A 59 3.23 32.27 -5.36
C ARG A 59 4.36 32.19 -6.38
N THR A 60 4.32 33.03 -7.41
CA THR A 60 5.34 33.08 -8.48
C THR A 60 6.58 33.84 -8.05
N ASP A 61 6.40 34.92 -7.29
CA ASP A 61 7.46 35.73 -6.71
C ASP A 61 8.36 34.90 -5.78
N LEU A 62 7.77 34.07 -4.93
CA LEU A 62 8.51 33.17 -4.04
C LEU A 62 9.21 32.04 -4.82
N ALA A 63 8.57 31.51 -5.86
CA ALA A 63 9.20 30.49 -6.72
C ALA A 63 10.49 31.01 -7.36
N ALA A 64 10.45 32.24 -7.89
CA ALA A 64 11.60 32.92 -8.46
C ALA A 64 12.66 33.23 -7.39
N HIS A 65 12.23 33.75 -6.23
CA HIS A 65 13.14 34.12 -5.13
C HIS A 65 13.93 32.91 -4.61
N PHE A 66 13.25 31.80 -4.31
CA PHE A 66 13.87 30.57 -3.81
C PHE A 66 14.42 29.66 -4.92
N LYS A 67 14.33 30.08 -6.19
CA LYS A 67 14.82 29.34 -7.36
C LYS A 67 14.36 27.88 -7.35
N THR A 68 13.08 27.66 -7.11
CA THR A 68 12.52 26.32 -6.87
C THR A 68 12.57 25.40 -8.09
N GLY A 69 12.84 25.95 -9.28
CA GLY A 69 12.72 25.26 -10.56
C GLY A 69 11.28 25.00 -10.98
N GLN A 70 10.30 25.48 -10.21
CA GLN A 70 8.87 25.35 -10.46
C GLN A 70 8.27 26.71 -10.80
N ARG A 71 7.12 26.74 -11.50
CA ARG A 71 6.38 27.98 -11.78
C ARG A 71 5.82 28.63 -10.51
N TYR A 72 5.51 27.82 -9.49
CA TYR A 72 4.88 28.26 -8.26
C TYR A 72 5.56 27.65 -7.04
N ALA A 73 5.68 28.45 -5.98
CA ALA A 73 5.92 27.98 -4.63
C ALA A 73 4.56 27.89 -3.91
N LEU A 74 4.20 26.71 -3.42
CA LEU A 74 2.94 26.48 -2.70
C LEU A 74 3.12 26.83 -1.22
N ALA A 75 3.25 28.12 -0.92
CA ALA A 75 3.75 28.61 0.37
C ALA A 75 2.80 29.56 1.11
N GLU A 76 1.88 30.20 0.39
CA GLU A 76 0.95 31.16 1.00
C GLU A 76 -0.13 30.41 1.80
N PHE A 77 -0.50 30.98 2.93
CA PHE A 77 -1.59 30.53 3.78
C PHE A 77 -2.50 31.68 4.22
N PHE A 78 -3.73 31.32 4.56
CA PHE A 78 -4.58 32.14 5.41
C PHE A 78 -5.24 31.31 6.52
N ILE A 79 -5.59 31.97 7.62
CA ILE A 79 -6.17 31.34 8.81
C ILE A 79 -7.35 32.17 9.27
N MET A 80 -8.51 31.55 9.42
CA MET A 80 -9.66 32.18 10.08
C MET A 80 -9.58 31.95 11.58
N VAL A 81 -9.53 33.04 12.34
CA VAL A 81 -9.46 33.01 13.80
C VAL A 81 -10.57 33.87 14.39
N GLU A 82 -11.07 33.50 15.56
CA GLU A 82 -11.97 34.36 16.33
C GLU A 82 -11.15 35.04 17.44
N LEU A 83 -11.07 36.36 17.40
CA LEU A 83 -10.32 37.16 18.36
C LEU A 83 -11.24 37.79 19.41
N ARG A 84 -10.80 37.75 20.67
CA ARG A 84 -11.46 38.41 21.79
C ARG A 84 -10.76 39.73 22.11
N PRO A 85 -11.48 40.74 22.64
CA PRO A 85 -10.86 42.00 23.07
C PRO A 85 -9.71 41.78 24.05
N GLY A 86 -8.63 42.55 23.90
CA GLY A 86 -7.42 42.46 24.72
C GLY A 86 -6.13 42.35 23.91
N VAL A 87 -5.00 42.22 24.60
CA VAL A 87 -3.72 41.88 23.97
C VAL A 87 -3.76 40.40 23.62
N VAL A 88 -3.57 40.07 22.35
CA VAL A 88 -3.57 38.69 21.87
C VAL A 88 -2.21 38.34 21.31
N GLU A 89 -1.65 37.22 21.78
CA GLU A 89 -0.47 36.59 21.19
C GLU A 89 -0.90 35.51 20.21
N ILE A 90 -0.39 35.59 18.99
CA ILE A 90 -0.66 34.64 17.91
C ILE A 90 0.64 33.93 17.57
N VAL A 91 0.71 32.63 17.85
CA VAL A 91 1.87 31.78 17.50
C VAL A 91 1.57 31.04 16.21
N PHE A 92 2.35 31.28 15.16
CA PHE A 92 2.26 30.56 13.91
C PHE A 92 3.20 29.35 13.91
N GLU A 93 2.65 28.18 13.60
CA GLU A 93 3.35 26.91 13.61
C GLU A 93 3.24 26.23 12.24
N ALA A 94 4.33 25.59 11.81
CA ALA A 94 4.35 24.71 10.65
C ALA A 94 4.47 23.25 11.11
N LEU A 95 3.74 22.35 10.45
CA LEU A 95 3.85 20.92 10.66
C LEU A 95 4.94 20.40 9.72
N GLU A 96 5.99 19.83 10.29
CA GLU A 96 7.04 19.12 9.56
C GLU A 96 6.57 17.69 9.22
N ILE A 97 7.19 17.07 8.22
CA ILE A 97 6.83 15.72 7.75
C ILE A 97 6.97 14.66 8.85
N GLU A 98 7.84 14.89 9.84
CA GLU A 98 8.04 14.05 11.01
C GLU A 98 6.88 14.11 12.02
N GLY A 99 5.86 14.95 11.78
CA GLY A 99 4.69 15.08 12.65
C GLY A 99 4.85 16.09 13.79
N HIS A 100 5.91 16.90 13.76
CA HIS A 100 6.18 17.92 14.77
C HIS A 100 5.67 19.29 14.33
N TRP A 101 4.94 19.97 15.23
CA TRP A 101 4.56 21.36 15.04
C TRP A 101 5.63 22.27 15.61
N THR A 102 6.25 23.08 14.76
CA THR A 102 7.33 24.00 15.14
C THR A 102 6.90 25.44 14.92
N ALA A 103 7.01 26.28 15.95
CA ALA A 103 6.69 27.70 15.87
C ALA A 103 7.73 28.43 15.01
N PHE A 104 7.28 29.13 13.96
CA PHE A 104 8.17 29.89 13.07
C PHE A 104 8.05 31.40 13.25
N GLN A 105 6.94 31.90 13.79
CA GLN A 105 6.77 33.32 14.08
C GLN A 105 5.69 33.54 15.15
N THR A 106 5.90 34.52 16.02
CA THR A 106 4.89 34.99 16.99
C THR A 106 4.59 36.45 16.71
N VAL A 107 3.30 36.82 16.73
CA VAL A 107 2.83 38.19 16.53
C VAL A 107 1.92 38.57 17.68
N THR A 108 2.20 39.69 18.32
CA THR A 108 1.32 40.31 19.32
C THR A 108 0.50 41.42 18.65
N CYS A 109 -0.81 41.41 18.87
CA CYS A 109 -1.72 42.45 18.38
C CYS A 109 -2.67 42.92 19.49
N GLN A 110 -3.14 44.17 19.37
CA GLN A 110 -4.19 44.69 20.23
C GLN A 110 -5.55 44.42 19.57
N VAL A 111 -6.50 43.83 20.29
CA VAL A 111 -7.87 43.67 19.82
C VAL A 111 -8.76 44.66 20.54
N ALA A 112 -9.27 45.66 19.84
CA ALA A 112 -10.04 46.77 20.40
C ALA A 112 -11.21 47.18 19.48
N GLY A 113 -12.31 47.63 20.09
CA GLY A 113 -13.54 48.03 19.40
C GLY A 113 -14.76 47.24 19.86
N GLU A 114 -15.93 47.60 19.32
CA GLU A 114 -17.18 46.87 19.56
C GLU A 114 -17.19 45.57 18.74
N ARG A 115 -17.78 44.51 19.31
CA ARG A 115 -17.98 43.25 18.59
C ARG A 115 -19.00 43.49 17.49
N VAL A 116 -18.53 43.53 16.25
CA VAL A 116 -19.43 43.44 15.10
C VAL A 116 -19.92 42.00 15.02
N ASP A 117 -21.24 41.79 15.04
CA ASP A 117 -21.84 40.48 14.76
C ASP A 117 -21.56 40.12 13.30
N GLN A 118 -20.42 39.50 13.08
CA GLN A 118 -20.07 38.88 11.81
C GLN A 118 -20.63 37.46 11.81
N THR A 119 -21.27 37.06 10.71
CA THR A 119 -21.70 35.68 10.50
C THR A 119 -20.53 34.74 10.76
N ALA A 120 -20.67 33.89 11.77
CA ALA A 120 -19.69 32.86 12.03
C ALA A 120 -19.51 31.99 10.77
N PRO A 121 -18.29 31.50 10.49
CA PRO A 121 -18.11 30.47 9.49
C PRO A 121 -19.05 29.30 9.80
N ALA A 122 -19.55 28.66 8.76
CA ALA A 122 -20.43 27.50 8.89
C ALA A 122 -19.78 26.49 9.85
N GLY A 123 -20.56 26.02 10.84
CA GLY A 123 -20.09 25.03 11.80
C GLY A 123 -19.65 23.73 11.11
N PRO A 124 -18.90 22.86 11.82
CA PRO A 124 -18.50 21.58 11.27
C PRO A 124 -19.73 20.78 10.85
N ARG A 125 -19.71 20.25 9.62
CA ARG A 125 -20.78 19.37 9.13
C ARG A 125 -20.82 18.09 9.98
N PRO A 126 -22.01 17.50 10.18
CA PRO A 126 -22.11 16.17 10.77
C PRO A 126 -21.27 15.17 9.99
N LEU A 127 -20.69 14.22 10.72
CA LEU A 127 -20.02 13.06 10.16
C LEU A 127 -21.03 12.26 9.32
N LYS A 128 -20.67 12.00 8.06
CA LYS A 128 -21.53 11.21 7.15
C LYS A 128 -21.63 9.76 7.64
N TRP A 129 -22.68 9.07 7.23
CA TRP A 129 -22.92 7.69 7.65
C TRP A 129 -21.76 6.74 7.32
N HIS A 130 -21.13 6.87 6.14
CA HIS A 130 -20.00 6.04 5.72
C HIS A 130 -18.70 6.36 6.48
N ASP A 131 -18.50 7.61 6.92
CA ASP A 131 -17.38 7.97 7.79
C ASP A 131 -17.53 7.34 9.18
N PHE A 132 -18.75 7.35 9.70
CA PHE A 132 -19.07 6.75 10.99
C PHE A 132 -18.79 5.24 10.99
N THR A 133 -19.29 4.51 9.99
CA THR A 133 -19.13 3.06 9.89
C THR A 133 -17.70 2.65 9.57
N ARG A 134 -16.98 3.39 8.70
CA ARG A 134 -15.53 3.18 8.51
C ARG A 134 -14.76 3.35 9.82
N GLY A 135 -15.03 4.39 10.59
CA GLY A 135 -14.43 4.59 11.91
C GLY A 135 -14.67 3.41 12.86
N LEU A 136 -15.90 2.87 12.88
CA LEU A 136 -16.23 1.69 13.69
C LEU A 136 -15.52 0.42 13.21
N ASP A 137 -15.48 0.15 11.90
CA ASP A 137 -14.74 -0.98 11.32
C ASP A 137 -13.26 -0.94 11.74
N PHE A 138 -12.62 0.22 11.64
CA PHE A 138 -11.23 0.39 12.09
C PHE A 138 -11.07 0.17 13.59
N LEU A 139 -12.01 0.65 14.40
CA LEU A 139 -12.00 0.41 15.85
C LEU A 139 -12.02 -1.10 16.16
N LEU A 140 -12.92 -1.85 15.52
CA LEU A 140 -13.06 -3.30 15.67
C LEU A 140 -11.79 -4.05 15.26
N ARG A 141 -11.14 -3.63 14.17
CA ARG A 141 -9.86 -4.21 13.71
C ARG A 141 -8.70 -3.86 14.63
N THR A 142 -8.61 -2.61 15.09
CA THR A 142 -7.50 -2.15 15.93
C THR A 142 -7.38 -2.93 17.23
N ARG A 143 -8.52 -3.39 17.80
CA ARG A 143 -8.57 -4.25 18.99
C ARG A 143 -7.65 -5.48 18.88
N ARG A 144 -7.43 -5.98 17.66
CA ARG A 144 -6.57 -7.12 17.35
C ARG A 144 -5.12 -6.92 17.79
N THR A 145 -4.57 -5.74 17.50
CA THR A 145 -3.18 -5.39 17.84
C THR A 145 -3.04 -4.86 19.25
N GLN A 146 -4.16 -4.50 19.88
CA GLN A 146 -4.20 -3.90 21.22
C GLN A 146 -5.26 -4.60 22.09
N PRO A 147 -5.09 -5.90 22.38
CA PRO A 147 -6.06 -6.71 23.12
C PRO A 147 -6.21 -6.31 24.60
N GLU A 148 -5.32 -5.45 25.11
CA GLU A 148 -5.42 -4.89 26.47
C GLU A 148 -6.19 -3.56 26.53
N ALA A 149 -6.34 -2.83 25.42
CA ALA A 149 -6.96 -1.50 25.41
C ALA A 149 -8.49 -1.55 25.36
N SER A 150 -9.18 -0.90 26.29
CA SER A 150 -10.65 -0.88 26.29
C SER A 150 -11.23 -0.22 25.04
N TRP A 151 -12.47 -0.58 24.67
CA TRP A 151 -13.19 0.07 23.56
C TRP A 151 -13.27 1.58 23.72
N VAL A 152 -13.45 2.06 24.95
CA VAL A 152 -13.48 3.51 25.28
C VAL A 152 -12.14 4.16 24.97
N GLN A 153 -11.02 3.54 25.35
CA GLN A 153 -9.68 4.07 25.08
C GLN A 153 -9.35 4.09 23.59
N LEU A 154 -9.74 3.05 22.85
CA LEU A 154 -9.52 2.98 21.41
C LEU A 154 -10.40 4.00 20.66
N ALA A 155 -11.68 4.09 21.01
CA ALA A 155 -12.62 5.05 20.43
C ALA A 155 -12.21 6.51 20.71
N ALA A 156 -11.79 6.81 21.94
CA ALA A 156 -11.33 8.14 22.32
C ALA A 156 -10.08 8.56 21.54
N ARG A 157 -9.14 7.63 21.30
CA ARG A 157 -7.95 7.88 20.47
C ARG A 157 -8.33 8.10 19.00
N LEU A 158 -9.18 7.25 18.44
CA LEU A 158 -9.63 7.43 17.05
C LEU A 158 -10.36 8.76 16.85
N ALA A 159 -11.28 9.11 17.76
CA ALA A 159 -11.99 10.39 17.71
C ALA A 159 -11.05 11.58 17.93
N ALA A 160 -9.95 11.40 18.66
CA ALA A 160 -8.94 12.44 18.85
C ALA A 160 -8.19 12.80 17.57
N ASP A 161 -7.97 11.80 16.73
CA ASP A 161 -7.24 11.92 15.47
C ASP A 161 -8.12 12.38 14.31
N LEU A 162 -9.45 12.41 14.49
CA LEU A 162 -10.36 12.89 13.45
C LEU A 162 -10.22 14.41 13.26
N PRO A 163 -10.22 14.88 12.01
CA PRO A 163 -10.21 16.31 11.75
C PRO A 163 -11.54 16.94 12.19
N VAL A 164 -11.48 17.90 13.12
CA VAL A 164 -12.66 18.66 13.61
C VAL A 164 -13.40 19.33 12.46
N VAL A 165 -12.66 19.83 11.47
CA VAL A 165 -13.19 20.43 10.24
C VAL A 165 -12.53 19.74 9.06
N GLN A 166 -13.26 18.81 8.45
CA GLN A 166 -12.83 18.03 7.30
C GLN A 166 -12.61 18.92 6.06
N ASP A 167 -13.62 19.70 5.67
CA ASP A 167 -13.59 20.63 4.55
C ASP A 167 -13.16 22.02 5.03
N GLN A 168 -11.97 22.46 4.63
CA GLN A 168 -11.37 23.71 5.12
C GLN A 168 -11.43 24.83 4.11
N LEU A 169 -11.47 24.46 2.84
CA LEU A 169 -11.76 25.35 1.74
C LEU A 169 -12.69 24.62 0.78
N PHE A 170 -13.83 25.23 0.49
CA PHE A 170 -14.66 24.90 -0.67
C PHE A 170 -14.17 25.69 -1.89
N PRO A 171 -14.51 25.25 -3.12
CA PRO A 171 -14.23 26.00 -4.33
C PRO A 171 -14.61 27.48 -4.19
N PRO A 172 -13.64 28.41 -4.28
CA PRO A 172 -13.95 29.83 -4.24
C PRO A 172 -14.60 30.23 -5.55
N GLU A 173 -15.45 31.27 -5.53
CA GLU A 173 -15.98 31.85 -6.77
C GLU A 173 -14.84 32.23 -7.74
N PRO A 174 -14.97 31.96 -9.05
CA PRO A 174 -16.15 31.43 -9.76
C PRO A 174 -16.14 29.89 -9.96
N PHE A 175 -15.41 29.13 -9.14
CA PHE A 175 -15.42 27.67 -9.17
C PHE A 175 -16.59 27.10 -8.36
N VAL A 176 -17.19 26.03 -8.88
CA VAL A 176 -18.25 25.26 -8.23
C VAL A 176 -17.83 23.80 -8.18
N GLY A 177 -17.90 23.18 -7.00
CA GLY A 177 -17.48 21.80 -6.87
C GLY A 177 -17.67 21.19 -5.48
N HIS A 178 -17.52 19.87 -5.43
CA HIS A 178 -17.50 19.07 -4.22
C HIS A 178 -16.51 17.92 -4.38
N ALA A 179 -15.99 17.41 -3.27
CA ALA A 179 -15.29 16.12 -3.25
C ALA A 179 -16.12 15.11 -2.46
N ASP A 180 -16.42 14.01 -3.12
CA ASP A 180 -17.03 12.83 -2.52
C ASP A 180 -15.99 12.08 -1.69
N GLU A 181 -14.81 11.85 -2.27
CA GLU A 181 -13.64 11.28 -1.61
C GLU A 181 -12.45 12.26 -1.71
N PRO A 182 -11.60 12.36 -0.68
CA PRO A 182 -11.58 11.55 0.54
C PRO A 182 -12.64 11.96 1.57
N ALA A 183 -13.29 10.98 2.16
CA ALA A 183 -14.09 11.09 3.39
C ALA A 183 -13.25 11.53 4.62
N ALA A 184 -13.86 11.69 5.80
CA ALA A 184 -13.14 12.07 7.03
C ALA A 184 -12.24 10.93 7.52
N VAL A 185 -12.69 9.69 7.30
CA VAL A 185 -11.92 8.47 7.57
C VAL A 185 -11.77 7.68 6.29
N ASN A 186 -10.54 7.47 5.84
CA ASN A 186 -10.28 6.74 4.60
C ASN A 186 -9.36 5.55 4.73
N ARG A 187 -9.71 4.57 3.90
CA ARG A 187 -8.86 3.46 3.54
C ARG A 187 -7.80 3.95 2.56
N CYS A 188 -6.53 3.71 2.87
CA CYS A 188 -5.42 4.03 2.00
C CYS A 188 -4.74 2.72 1.59
N ARG A 189 -5.19 2.15 0.46
CA ARG A 189 -4.69 0.88 -0.05
C ARG A 189 -3.36 1.10 -0.74
N PHE A 190 -2.30 0.49 -0.22
CA PHE A 190 -0.93 0.63 -0.75
C PHE A 190 -0.50 2.09 -0.92
N GLY A 191 -0.85 2.96 0.04
CA GLY A 191 -0.50 4.38 -0.04
C GLY A 191 -1.26 5.14 -1.13
N LEU A 192 -2.30 4.57 -1.74
CA LEU A 192 -3.15 5.25 -2.71
C LEU A 192 -4.47 5.64 -2.07
N LEU A 193 -4.81 6.92 -2.17
CA LEU A 193 -6.07 7.46 -1.72
C LEU A 193 -6.94 7.86 -2.92
N PRO A 194 -8.18 7.37 -3.02
CA PRO A 194 -9.09 7.81 -4.09
C PRO A 194 -9.48 9.28 -3.87
N VAL A 195 -9.53 10.02 -4.97
CA VAL A 195 -9.99 11.40 -5.01
C VAL A 195 -11.05 11.49 -6.08
N VAL A 196 -12.30 11.72 -5.67
CA VAL A 196 -13.48 11.68 -6.55
C VAL A 196 -14.39 12.83 -6.18
N GLY A 197 -14.97 13.48 -7.19
CA GLY A 197 -15.93 14.55 -6.97
C GLY A 197 -16.34 15.20 -8.28
N TYR A 198 -16.72 16.47 -8.21
CA TYR A 198 -16.97 17.29 -9.37
C TYR A 198 -16.43 18.70 -9.18
N LEU A 199 -15.98 19.32 -10.26
CA LEU A 199 -15.49 20.69 -10.28
C LEU A 199 -15.67 21.30 -11.67
N PHE A 200 -16.25 22.49 -11.72
CA PHE A 200 -16.29 23.31 -12.92
C PHE A 200 -16.12 24.79 -12.59
N HIS A 201 -15.71 25.56 -13.59
CA HIS A 201 -15.69 27.01 -13.53
C HIS A 201 -16.95 27.53 -14.23
N ARG A 202 -17.60 28.57 -13.70
CA ARG A 202 -18.88 29.08 -14.22
C ARG A 202 -18.81 29.51 -15.69
N THR A 203 -17.65 29.99 -16.14
CA THR A 203 -17.48 30.61 -17.48
C THR A 203 -16.35 30.05 -18.32
N GLU A 204 -15.42 29.28 -17.75
CA GLU A 204 -14.17 28.90 -18.41
C GLU A 204 -13.94 27.39 -18.31
N LYS A 205 -13.08 26.86 -19.19
CA LYS A 205 -12.69 25.45 -19.13
C LYS A 205 -11.47 25.30 -18.23
N ILE A 206 -11.55 24.39 -17.26
CA ILE A 206 -10.38 23.95 -16.49
C ILE A 206 -9.47 23.14 -17.42
N ALA A 207 -8.22 23.56 -17.57
CA ALA A 207 -7.25 22.90 -18.44
C ALA A 207 -6.75 21.60 -17.82
N ARG A 208 -6.37 21.64 -16.54
CA ARG A 208 -5.91 20.47 -15.77
C ARG A 208 -6.38 20.57 -14.32
N LEU A 209 -6.64 19.42 -13.71
CA LEU A 209 -6.91 19.31 -12.28
C LEU A 209 -5.76 18.56 -11.62
N TRP A 210 -5.23 19.14 -10.55
CA TRP A 210 -4.13 18.59 -9.78
C TRP A 210 -4.56 18.32 -8.35
N CYS A 211 -3.97 17.31 -7.73
CA CYS A 211 -4.10 17.07 -6.31
C CYS A 211 -2.73 16.76 -5.69
N THR A 212 -2.55 17.16 -4.43
CA THR A 212 -1.40 16.78 -3.63
C THR A 212 -1.88 16.42 -2.23
N ALA A 213 -1.31 15.35 -1.67
CA ALA A 213 -1.30 15.12 -0.24
C ALA A 213 -0.13 15.91 0.36
N ASP A 214 -0.39 16.76 1.35
CA ASP A 214 0.63 17.40 2.20
C ASP A 214 1.78 18.07 1.43
N LEU A 215 1.43 18.69 0.29
CA LEU A 215 2.33 19.43 -0.60
C LEU A 215 3.55 18.62 -1.10
N GLN A 216 3.47 17.28 -1.10
CA GLN A 216 4.57 16.41 -1.53
C GLN A 216 4.84 16.49 -3.03
N ALA A 217 3.80 16.32 -3.84
CA ALA A 217 3.88 16.31 -5.30
C ALA A 217 2.50 16.58 -5.91
N LEU A 218 2.44 17.46 -6.92
CA LEU A 218 1.24 17.65 -7.72
C LEU A 218 1.03 16.43 -8.62
N GLN A 219 -0.11 15.77 -8.47
CA GLN A 219 -0.50 14.58 -9.21
C GLN A 219 -1.77 14.89 -10.02
N PRO A 220 -1.81 14.52 -11.31
CA PRO A 220 -2.93 14.83 -12.17
C PRO A 220 -4.16 14.01 -11.78
N LEU A 221 -5.34 14.62 -11.86
CA LEU A 221 -6.64 13.94 -11.79
C LEU A 221 -7.30 13.97 -13.16
N LYS A 222 -8.07 12.92 -13.48
CA LYS A 222 -8.91 12.87 -14.68
C LYS A 222 -10.12 13.76 -14.43
N LEU A 223 -10.43 14.66 -15.36
CA LEU A 223 -11.60 15.53 -15.34
C LEU A 223 -12.44 15.28 -16.59
N GLY A 224 -13.77 15.39 -16.46
CA GLY A 224 -14.70 15.22 -17.57
C GLY A 224 -15.55 13.95 -17.50
N ARG A 225 -15.57 13.26 -16.35
CA ARG A 225 -16.50 12.15 -16.12
C ARG A 225 -17.94 12.69 -16.18
N ALA A 226 -18.82 11.94 -16.82
CA ALA A 226 -20.23 12.28 -16.91
C ALA A 226 -20.87 12.39 -15.50
N THR A 227 -21.70 13.40 -15.32
CA THR A 227 -22.33 13.79 -14.05
C THR A 227 -23.77 14.26 -14.29
N GLU A 228 -24.54 13.46 -15.02
CA GLU A 228 -25.93 13.78 -15.39
C GLU A 228 -26.81 14.08 -14.17
N ASN A 229 -26.54 13.42 -13.04
CA ASN A 229 -27.21 13.64 -11.77
C ASN A 229 -27.03 15.08 -11.20
N LEU A 230 -26.03 15.83 -11.66
CA LEU A 230 -25.80 17.21 -11.23
C LEU A 230 -26.57 18.24 -12.06
N VAL A 231 -27.00 17.90 -13.27
CA VAL A 231 -27.70 18.83 -14.17
C VAL A 231 -28.95 19.46 -13.52
N PRO A 232 -29.81 18.73 -12.79
CA PRO A 232 -30.96 19.33 -12.11
C PRO A 232 -30.59 20.32 -11.00
N HIS A 233 -29.39 20.19 -10.42
CA HIS A 233 -28.90 21.08 -9.35
C HIS A 233 -28.22 22.34 -9.90
N PHE A 234 -27.76 22.29 -11.15
CA PHE A 234 -27.03 23.37 -11.82
C PHE A 234 -27.56 23.60 -13.24
N PRO A 235 -28.86 23.91 -13.41
CA PRO A 235 -29.50 23.95 -14.74
C PRO A 235 -28.90 25.00 -15.68
N ASP A 236 -28.32 26.07 -15.13
CA ASP A 236 -27.71 27.16 -15.91
C ASP A 236 -26.29 26.83 -16.41
N TYR A 237 -25.73 25.68 -16.02
CA TYR A 237 -24.35 25.31 -16.33
C TYR A 237 -24.30 23.98 -17.10
N PRO A 238 -24.35 24.00 -18.45
CA PRO A 238 -24.26 22.78 -19.26
C PRO A 238 -23.04 21.91 -18.95
N ILE A 239 -21.93 22.54 -18.53
CA ILE A 239 -20.71 21.84 -18.11
C ILE A 239 -20.93 20.91 -16.91
N ALA A 240 -21.99 21.12 -16.12
CA ALA A 240 -22.35 20.26 -15.00
C ALA A 240 -22.68 18.81 -15.44
N ALA A 241 -22.99 18.57 -16.71
CA ALA A 241 -23.20 17.22 -17.25
C ALA A 241 -21.90 16.40 -17.39
N ALA A 242 -20.73 17.04 -17.39
CA ALA A 242 -19.43 16.40 -17.57
C ALA A 242 -18.32 17.12 -16.79
N CYS A 243 -18.53 17.30 -15.49
CA CYS A 243 -17.58 17.97 -14.60
C CYS A 243 -17.03 17.06 -13.49
N GLY A 244 -17.31 15.76 -13.56
CA GLY A 244 -16.78 14.79 -12.61
C GLY A 244 -15.26 14.65 -12.75
N TYR A 245 -14.58 14.54 -11.61
CA TYR A 245 -13.18 14.17 -11.56
C TYR A 245 -12.96 12.90 -10.76
N GLU A 246 -11.91 12.17 -11.12
CA GLU A 246 -11.49 10.95 -10.43
C GLU A 246 -9.98 10.71 -10.58
N GLY A 247 -9.41 10.02 -9.61
CA GLY A 247 -8.02 9.59 -9.64
C GLY A 247 -7.56 9.08 -8.27
N TYR A 248 -6.26 8.83 -8.18
CA TYR A 248 -5.60 8.39 -6.95
C TYR A 248 -4.45 9.30 -6.63
N VAL A 249 -4.23 9.59 -5.35
CA VAL A 249 -3.10 10.39 -4.88
C VAL A 249 -2.24 9.55 -3.95
N ASP A 250 -0.92 9.63 -4.14
CA ASP A 250 0.04 9.00 -3.22
C ASP A 250 -0.03 9.66 -1.84
N VAL A 251 -0.28 8.86 -0.82
CA VAL A 251 -0.27 9.19 0.60
C VAL A 251 0.70 8.24 1.31
N PRO A 252 2.00 8.53 1.24
CA PRO A 252 3.01 7.64 1.77
C PRO A 252 3.00 7.60 3.32
N ALA A 253 3.47 6.49 3.87
CA ALA A 253 3.23 6.14 5.28
C ALA A 253 3.93 7.04 6.31
N GLN A 254 4.92 7.82 5.90
CA GLN A 254 5.62 8.79 6.75
C GLN A 254 4.88 10.12 6.92
N LEU A 255 3.86 10.40 6.10
CA LEU A 255 3.09 11.63 6.29
C LEU A 255 2.37 11.63 7.64
N PRO A 256 2.28 12.79 8.32
CA PRO A 256 1.45 12.92 9.52
C PRO A 256 0.01 12.48 9.26
N ASN A 257 -0.69 12.09 10.32
CA ASN A 257 -2.07 11.66 10.24
C ASN A 257 -2.88 12.46 11.27
N PRO A 258 -3.89 13.26 10.86
CA PRO A 258 -4.52 13.34 9.55
C PRO A 258 -3.66 13.98 8.45
N VAL A 259 -3.91 13.56 7.20
CA VAL A 259 -3.28 14.09 5.97
C VAL A 259 -4.15 15.18 5.37
N VAL A 260 -3.54 16.18 4.73
CA VAL A 260 -4.23 17.28 4.06
C VAL A 260 -4.13 17.16 2.54
N LEU A 261 -5.26 16.94 1.89
CA LEU A 261 -5.37 16.94 0.43
C LEU A 261 -5.75 18.33 -0.08
N ARG A 262 -5.06 18.77 -1.13
CA ARG A 262 -5.25 20.07 -1.76
C ARG A 262 -5.49 19.87 -3.24
N LEU A 263 -6.60 20.40 -3.74
CA LEU A 263 -6.96 20.35 -5.16
C LEU A 263 -6.68 21.69 -5.81
N TYR A 264 -6.06 21.67 -6.98
CA TYR A 264 -5.72 22.85 -7.76
C TYR A 264 -6.29 22.76 -9.16
N ALA A 265 -7.01 23.79 -9.58
CA ALA A 265 -7.41 23.98 -10.97
C ALA A 265 -6.34 24.78 -11.71
N GLU A 266 -5.82 24.22 -12.78
CA GLU A 266 -5.00 24.96 -13.73
C GLU A 266 -5.87 25.45 -14.89
N MET A 267 -5.83 26.75 -15.16
CA MET A 267 -6.60 27.40 -16.21
C MET A 267 -5.82 27.45 -17.52
N PRO A 268 -6.45 27.76 -18.67
CA PRO A 268 -5.78 27.77 -19.98
C PRO A 268 -4.62 28.78 -20.11
N ASP A 269 -4.64 29.86 -19.31
CA ASP A 269 -3.53 30.82 -19.18
C ASP A 269 -2.35 30.29 -18.33
N GLY A 270 -2.50 29.06 -17.83
CA GLY A 270 -1.58 28.35 -16.95
C GLY A 270 -1.56 28.89 -15.52
N SER A 271 -2.52 29.75 -15.13
CA SER A 271 -2.72 30.13 -13.73
C SER A 271 -3.19 28.92 -12.92
N LEU A 272 -2.67 28.79 -11.69
CA LEU A 272 -2.98 27.69 -10.78
C LEU A 272 -3.80 28.24 -9.60
N HIS A 273 -4.95 27.64 -9.32
CA HIS A 273 -5.88 28.08 -8.28
C HIS A 273 -6.11 26.97 -7.26
N LEU A 274 -5.88 27.25 -5.98
CA LEU A 274 -6.27 26.33 -4.90
C LEU A 274 -7.79 26.36 -4.75
N VAL A 275 -8.45 25.26 -5.08
CA VAL A 275 -9.93 25.18 -5.11
C VAL A 275 -10.49 24.37 -3.96
N GLN A 276 -9.73 23.47 -3.34
CA GLN A 276 -10.25 22.70 -2.22
C GLN A 276 -9.14 22.27 -1.27
N VAL A 277 -9.44 22.28 0.03
CA VAL A 277 -8.56 21.72 1.07
C VAL A 277 -9.37 20.81 1.96
N ARG A 278 -8.97 19.54 2.02
CA ARG A 278 -9.62 18.49 2.81
C ARG A 278 -8.63 17.81 3.73
N ARG A 279 -9.03 17.64 4.99
CA ARG A 279 -8.28 16.81 5.94
C ARG A 279 -8.95 15.45 6.04
N THR A 280 -8.15 14.40 6.05
CA THR A 280 -8.64 13.05 6.20
C THR A 280 -7.72 12.24 7.07
N ARG A 281 -8.30 11.45 7.96
CA ARG A 281 -7.55 10.46 8.71
C ARG A 281 -7.37 9.24 7.81
N ARG A 282 -6.12 8.96 7.44
CA ARG A 282 -5.79 7.72 6.72
C ARG A 282 -5.71 6.56 7.68
N HIS A 283 -6.10 5.39 7.23
CA HIS A 283 -5.76 4.13 7.86
C HIS A 283 -4.95 3.33 6.83
N ASP A 284 -3.85 2.76 7.30
CA ASP A 284 -3.01 1.97 6.42
C ASP A 284 -3.67 0.62 6.10
N ALA A 285 -3.19 0.00 5.02
CA ALA A 285 -3.62 -1.33 4.65
C ALA A 285 -3.17 -2.41 5.66
N GLU A 286 -2.17 -2.14 6.51
CA GLU A 286 -1.66 -3.10 7.50
C GLU A 286 -2.69 -3.40 8.60
N ILE A 287 -3.48 -2.39 9.02
CA ILE A 287 -4.61 -2.60 9.94
C ILE A 287 -5.72 -3.43 9.27
N GLU A 288 -5.94 -3.26 7.96
CA GLU A 288 -6.99 -3.96 7.22
C GLU A 288 -6.68 -5.44 6.98
N LYS A 289 -5.40 -5.79 6.81
CA LYS A 289 -4.92 -7.17 6.70
C LYS A 289 -5.27 -8.03 7.90
N LEU A 290 -5.50 -7.40 9.04
CA LEU A 290 -5.77 -8.09 10.27
C LEU A 290 -7.25 -8.49 10.36
N PRO A 291 -7.55 -9.75 10.67
CA PRO A 291 -8.92 -10.17 10.91
C PRO A 291 -9.38 -9.65 12.27
N TYR A 292 -10.68 -9.65 12.54
CA TYR A 292 -11.22 -9.05 13.77
C TYR A 292 -10.74 -9.75 15.06
N ALA A 293 -10.73 -9.06 16.19
CA ALA A 293 -10.36 -9.68 17.47
C ALA A 293 -11.57 -10.40 18.10
N ALA A 294 -11.58 -11.74 18.09
CA ALA A 294 -12.62 -12.58 18.71
C ALA A 294 -14.06 -12.02 18.53
N PRO A 295 -14.56 -11.90 17.29
CA PRO A 295 -15.81 -11.21 17.03
C PRO A 295 -17.03 -11.83 17.74
N THR A 296 -17.75 -11.01 18.51
CA THR A 296 -19.01 -11.39 19.18
C THR A 296 -20.03 -10.25 19.12
N ALA A 297 -21.32 -10.57 19.19
CA ALA A 297 -22.38 -9.57 19.19
C ALA A 297 -22.24 -8.55 20.34
N PRO A 298 -22.00 -8.96 21.61
CA PRO A 298 -21.78 -8.01 22.70
C PRO A 298 -20.58 -7.09 22.47
N ALA A 299 -19.45 -7.61 21.99
CA ALA A 299 -18.27 -6.79 21.72
C ALA A 299 -18.51 -5.75 20.62
N PHE A 300 -19.30 -6.07 19.60
CA PHE A 300 -19.71 -5.11 18.56
C PHE A 300 -20.55 -3.98 19.16
N ASP A 301 -21.53 -4.33 19.99
CA ASP A 301 -22.47 -3.38 20.58
C ASP A 301 -21.74 -2.45 21.58
N GLU A 302 -20.78 -2.98 22.35
CA GLU A 302 -19.87 -2.21 23.20
C GLU A 302 -18.99 -1.23 22.41
N ALA A 303 -18.38 -1.70 21.31
CA ALA A 303 -17.55 -0.86 20.44
C ALA A 303 -18.36 0.28 19.80
N LEU A 304 -19.57 -0.02 19.32
CA LEU A 304 -20.48 0.97 18.74
C LEU A 304 -20.86 2.04 19.78
N LEU A 305 -21.17 1.64 21.01
CA LEU A 305 -21.50 2.57 22.09
C LEU A 305 -20.30 3.46 22.45
N ALA A 306 -19.11 2.87 22.59
CA ALA A 306 -17.88 3.60 22.85
C ALA A 306 -17.58 4.63 21.74
N TRP A 307 -17.78 4.24 20.47
CA TRP A 307 -17.57 5.10 19.32
C TRP A 307 -18.50 6.31 19.30
N ARG A 308 -19.82 6.08 19.50
CA ARG A 308 -20.81 7.17 19.62
C ARG A 308 -20.47 8.13 20.76
N SER A 309 -20.04 7.60 21.90
CA SER A 309 -19.67 8.41 23.06
C SER A 309 -18.43 9.28 22.77
N ALA A 310 -17.38 8.69 22.19
CA ALA A 310 -16.15 9.39 21.86
C ALA A 310 -16.37 10.54 20.85
N LEU A 311 -17.16 10.31 19.80
CA LEU A 311 -17.53 11.34 18.83
C LEU A 311 -18.28 12.50 19.49
N ARG A 312 -19.25 12.21 20.36
CA ARG A 312 -20.01 13.22 21.10
C ARG A 312 -19.11 14.07 22.00
N VAL A 313 -18.20 13.44 22.75
CA VAL A 313 -17.23 14.14 23.62
C VAL A 313 -16.32 15.07 22.81
N ARG A 314 -15.96 14.67 21.59
CA ARG A 314 -15.16 15.49 20.67
C ARG A 314 -15.95 16.53 19.88
N GLY A 315 -17.27 16.59 20.06
CA GLY A 315 -18.13 17.55 19.34
C GLY A 315 -18.38 17.18 17.87
N HIS A 316 -18.11 15.94 17.47
CA HIS A 316 -18.50 15.45 16.15
C HIS A 316 -19.99 15.08 16.18
N ALA A 317 -20.82 15.89 15.52
CA ALA A 317 -22.20 15.53 15.25
C ALA A 317 -22.25 14.32 14.29
N VAL A 318 -23.21 13.42 14.46
CA VAL A 318 -23.45 12.28 13.57
C VAL A 318 -24.89 12.38 13.08
N GLU A 319 -25.08 12.31 11.78
CA GLU A 319 -26.42 12.31 11.19
C GLU A 319 -27.04 10.91 11.26
N LEU A 320 -28.16 10.77 11.96
CA LEU A 320 -28.90 9.51 12.03
C LEU A 320 -29.78 9.39 10.80
N THR A 321 -29.40 8.52 9.88
CA THR A 321 -30.07 8.31 8.58
C THR A 321 -30.40 6.84 8.37
N PRO A 322 -31.42 6.48 7.57
CA PRO A 322 -31.68 5.09 7.19
C PRO A 322 -30.46 4.40 6.54
N GLN A 323 -29.62 5.17 5.84
CA GLN A 323 -28.38 4.71 5.24
C GLN A 323 -27.36 4.27 6.31
N LEU A 324 -27.26 5.00 7.42
CA LEU A 324 -26.41 4.63 8.56
C LEU A 324 -26.86 3.31 9.17
N ASP A 325 -28.16 3.13 9.40
CA ASP A 325 -28.69 1.89 9.99
C ASP A 325 -28.42 0.68 9.08
N ALA A 326 -28.64 0.83 7.77
CA ALA A 326 -28.35 -0.21 6.79
C ALA A 326 -26.86 -0.57 6.73
N ASP A 327 -25.98 0.43 6.82
CA ASP A 327 -24.53 0.21 6.76
C ASP A 327 -23.98 -0.41 8.06
N LEU A 328 -24.53 -0.03 9.23
CA LEU A 328 -24.24 -0.68 10.50
C LEU A 328 -24.68 -2.14 10.52
N ALA A 329 -25.86 -2.46 9.98
CA ALA A 329 -26.34 -3.82 9.86
C ALA A 329 -25.40 -4.67 8.98
N ARG A 330 -24.93 -4.12 7.84
CA ARG A 330 -23.94 -4.79 6.98
C ARG A 330 -22.62 -5.02 7.70
N LEU A 331 -22.08 -4.00 8.38
CA LEU A 331 -20.83 -4.13 9.11
C LEU A 331 -20.94 -5.18 10.24
N ARG A 332 -22.04 -5.17 11.00
CA ARG A 332 -22.29 -6.17 12.04
C ARG A 332 -22.36 -7.58 11.48
N ALA A 333 -23.07 -7.78 10.37
CA ALA A 333 -23.14 -9.07 9.70
C ALA A 333 -21.75 -9.56 9.24
N SER A 334 -20.96 -8.69 8.62
CA SER A 334 -19.57 -9.00 8.22
C SER A 334 -18.67 -9.34 9.41
N TYR A 335 -18.76 -8.55 10.49
CA TYR A 335 -18.00 -8.77 11.72
C TYR A 335 -18.32 -10.13 12.35
N LEU A 336 -19.59 -10.51 12.43
CA LEU A 336 -20.02 -11.79 13.00
C LEU A 336 -19.74 -12.97 12.06
N ALA A 337 -19.78 -12.78 10.74
CA ALA A 337 -19.43 -13.81 9.78
C ALA A 337 -17.95 -14.22 9.88
N ASP A 338 -17.04 -13.27 10.18
CA ASP A 338 -15.63 -13.57 10.47
C ASP A 338 -15.47 -14.46 11.72
N ALA A 339 -16.38 -14.35 12.69
CA ALA A 339 -16.44 -15.26 13.85
C ALA A 339 -16.81 -16.68 13.42
N ALA A 340 -17.86 -16.79 12.62
CA ALA A 340 -18.39 -18.06 12.15
C ALA A 340 -17.41 -18.79 11.20
N ALA A 341 -16.58 -18.05 10.48
CA ALA A 341 -15.52 -18.61 9.64
C ALA A 341 -14.35 -19.19 10.46
N ARG A 342 -14.20 -18.89 11.76
CA ARG A 342 -13.12 -19.43 12.58
C ARG A 342 -13.55 -20.77 13.18
N PRO A 343 -12.93 -21.89 12.80
CA PRO A 343 -13.27 -23.16 13.40
C PRO A 343 -12.83 -23.19 14.87
N ALA A 344 -13.53 -24.01 15.66
CA ALA A 344 -12.95 -24.57 16.87
C ALA A 344 -11.64 -25.29 16.50
N VAL A 345 -10.60 -25.17 17.34
CA VAL A 345 -9.30 -25.83 17.13
C VAL A 345 -9.55 -27.30 16.78
N ALA A 346 -9.25 -27.69 15.55
CA ALA A 346 -9.47 -29.05 15.10
C ALA A 346 -8.67 -30.02 16.00
N THR A 347 -9.35 -30.96 16.63
CA THR A 347 -8.71 -32.06 17.34
C THR A 347 -7.98 -32.92 16.32
N ARG A 348 -6.65 -32.85 16.37
CA ARG A 348 -5.77 -33.55 15.42
C ARG A 348 -5.93 -35.06 15.58
N ALA A 349 -6.19 -35.76 14.48
CA ALA A 349 -5.93 -37.18 14.39
C ALA A 349 -4.40 -37.42 14.46
N ALA A 350 -3.98 -38.43 15.23
CA ALA A 350 -2.58 -38.83 15.31
C ALA A 350 -2.10 -39.33 13.94
N VAL A 351 -1.01 -38.77 13.43
CA VAL A 351 -0.37 -39.27 12.21
C VAL A 351 0.38 -40.55 12.57
N ALA A 352 0.11 -41.65 11.86
CA ALA A 352 0.87 -42.88 12.00
C ALA A 352 2.30 -42.66 11.46
N ALA A 353 3.30 -42.64 12.33
CA ALA A 353 4.71 -42.55 11.93
C ALA A 353 5.25 -43.92 11.46
N SER A 354 6.09 -43.91 10.41
CA SER A 354 7.30 -44.78 10.26
C SER A 354 7.77 -45.05 8.83
N GLN A 355 7.34 -44.32 7.78
CA GLN A 355 7.90 -44.52 6.44
C GLN A 355 8.87 -43.39 6.02
N PRO A 356 10.04 -43.72 5.43
CA PRO A 356 10.92 -42.71 4.86
C PRO A 356 10.20 -42.01 3.69
N LEU A 357 10.33 -40.68 3.61
CA LEU A 357 9.72 -39.87 2.56
C LEU A 357 10.22 -40.29 1.17
N ARG A 358 9.34 -40.87 0.34
CA ARG A 358 9.65 -41.33 -1.02
C ARG A 358 8.77 -40.68 -2.09
N ARG A 359 7.53 -40.37 -1.77
CA ARG A 359 6.51 -39.82 -2.69
C ARG A 359 5.95 -38.52 -2.15
N VAL A 360 5.98 -37.46 -2.96
CA VAL A 360 5.48 -36.13 -2.59
C VAL A 360 4.47 -35.67 -3.63
N LEU A 361 3.31 -35.21 -3.16
CA LEU A 361 2.33 -34.52 -3.99
C LEU A 361 2.45 -33.01 -3.75
N LEU A 362 2.66 -32.26 -4.81
CA LEU A 362 2.83 -30.81 -4.81
C LEU A 362 1.53 -30.16 -5.32
N ALA A 363 0.88 -29.34 -4.50
CA ALA A 363 -0.34 -28.62 -4.88
C ALA A 363 -0.03 -27.14 -5.17
N THR A 364 -0.50 -26.63 -6.31
CA THR A 364 -0.31 -25.22 -6.74
C THR A 364 -1.57 -24.66 -7.37
N HIS A 365 -1.82 -23.37 -7.21
CA HIS A 365 -3.04 -22.72 -7.71
C HIS A 365 -3.05 -22.50 -9.23
N ASN A 366 -1.88 -22.36 -9.84
CA ASN A 366 -1.70 -22.33 -11.30
C ASN A 366 -0.30 -22.84 -11.68
N LEU A 367 -0.05 -22.94 -12.99
CA LEU A 367 1.25 -23.29 -13.58
C LEU A 367 1.85 -22.14 -14.42
N ASN A 368 1.60 -20.89 -14.03
CA ASN A 368 2.12 -19.68 -14.72
C ASN A 368 3.50 -19.26 -14.21
N LEU A 369 4.13 -18.30 -14.90
CA LEU A 369 5.45 -17.73 -14.57
C LEU A 369 5.38 -16.75 -13.38
N GLU A 370 4.87 -17.23 -12.25
CA GLU A 370 4.68 -16.45 -11.03
C GLU A 370 5.60 -16.93 -9.90
N GLY A 371 5.83 -16.08 -8.90
CA GLY A 371 6.79 -16.35 -7.84
C GLY A 371 6.53 -17.64 -7.07
N ALA A 372 5.28 -17.92 -6.70
CA ALA A 372 4.93 -19.11 -5.92
C ALA A 372 5.01 -20.42 -6.74
N PRO A 373 4.48 -20.52 -7.97
CA PRO A 373 4.72 -21.68 -8.83
C PRO A 373 6.21 -21.91 -9.16
N LEU A 374 7.00 -20.85 -9.39
CA LEU A 374 8.45 -20.96 -9.61
C LEU A 374 9.20 -21.46 -8.37
N PHE A 375 8.83 -20.98 -7.18
CA PHE A 375 9.32 -21.50 -5.91
C PHE A 375 9.08 -23.01 -5.79
N LEU A 376 7.85 -23.46 -6.09
CA LEU A 376 7.51 -24.88 -6.03
C LEU A 376 8.26 -25.72 -7.06
N LEU A 377 8.50 -25.18 -8.26
CA LEU A 377 9.28 -25.85 -9.30
C LEU A 377 10.75 -26.03 -8.91
N ASP A 378 11.37 -25.02 -8.31
CA ASP A 378 12.76 -25.11 -7.84
C ASP A 378 12.88 -26.15 -6.71
N LEU A 379 11.91 -26.17 -5.79
CA LEU A 379 11.83 -27.20 -4.76
C LEU A 379 11.64 -28.60 -5.37
N ALA A 380 10.72 -28.74 -6.33
CA ALA A 380 10.46 -30.00 -7.03
C ALA A 380 11.72 -30.54 -7.71
N ARG A 381 12.47 -29.68 -8.42
CA ARG A 381 13.73 -30.07 -9.08
C ARG A 381 14.72 -30.66 -8.08
N TYR A 382 14.85 -30.02 -6.92
CA TYR A 382 15.73 -30.51 -5.86
C TYR A 382 15.24 -31.82 -5.26
N LEU A 383 13.95 -31.94 -4.95
CA LEU A 383 13.37 -33.19 -4.41
C LEU A 383 13.55 -34.36 -5.39
N ALA A 384 13.32 -34.15 -6.69
CA ALA A 384 13.56 -35.16 -7.72
C ALA A 384 15.03 -35.59 -7.77
N ALA A 385 15.97 -34.63 -7.71
CA ALA A 385 17.41 -34.91 -7.68
C ALA A 385 17.84 -35.70 -6.42
N GLN A 386 17.08 -35.62 -5.34
CA GLN A 386 17.29 -36.41 -4.12
C GLN A 386 16.59 -37.79 -4.17
N GLY A 387 16.03 -38.17 -5.33
CA GLY A 387 15.42 -39.47 -5.57
C GLY A 387 13.95 -39.60 -5.15
N LEU A 388 13.28 -38.49 -4.83
CA LEU A 388 11.86 -38.52 -4.49
C LEU A 388 11.00 -38.58 -5.76
N LYS A 389 9.92 -39.38 -5.72
CA LYS A 389 8.90 -39.43 -6.77
C LYS A 389 7.89 -38.32 -6.55
N LEU A 390 7.57 -37.59 -7.62
CA LEU A 390 6.73 -36.40 -7.56
C LEU A 390 5.42 -36.59 -8.32
N SER A 391 4.34 -36.07 -7.75
CA SER A 391 3.12 -35.72 -8.48
C SER A 391 2.81 -34.25 -8.25
N VAL A 392 2.15 -33.62 -9.22
CA VAL A 392 1.74 -32.22 -9.16
C VAL A 392 0.24 -32.15 -9.44
N VAL A 393 -0.48 -31.46 -8.57
CA VAL A 393 -1.89 -31.13 -8.78
C VAL A 393 -2.03 -29.62 -8.88
N SER A 394 -2.75 -29.13 -9.90
CA SER A 394 -3.01 -27.70 -10.07
C SER A 394 -4.45 -27.38 -10.38
N ALA A 395 -4.92 -26.21 -9.93
CA ALA A 395 -6.26 -25.70 -10.25
C ALA A 395 -6.33 -25.00 -11.63
N ALA A 396 -5.19 -24.72 -12.27
CA ALA A 396 -5.15 -24.09 -13.59
C ALA A 396 -3.92 -24.54 -14.39
N GLU A 397 -4.06 -24.53 -15.71
CA GLU A 397 -2.98 -24.80 -16.66
C GLU A 397 -1.92 -23.69 -16.69
N GLY A 398 -0.82 -23.94 -17.40
CA GLY A 398 0.20 -22.93 -17.66
C GLY A 398 1.55 -23.48 -18.15
N PRO A 399 2.45 -22.60 -18.61
CA PRO A 399 3.73 -22.95 -19.23
C PRO A 399 4.68 -23.77 -18.34
N LEU A 400 4.50 -23.75 -17.01
CA LEU A 400 5.33 -24.56 -16.12
C LEU A 400 4.98 -26.04 -16.14
N ARG A 401 3.87 -26.46 -16.74
CA ARG A 401 3.46 -27.88 -16.85
C ARG A 401 4.57 -28.75 -17.40
N GLU A 402 5.16 -28.35 -18.53
CA GLU A 402 6.24 -29.10 -19.19
C GLU A 402 7.50 -29.17 -18.31
N ARG A 403 7.80 -28.11 -17.56
CA ARG A 403 8.96 -28.07 -16.67
C ARG A 403 8.81 -29.00 -15.47
N PHE A 404 7.61 -29.18 -14.94
CA PHE A 404 7.36 -30.22 -13.93
C PHE A 404 7.40 -31.63 -14.53
N ALA A 405 6.81 -31.83 -15.71
CA ALA A 405 6.83 -33.12 -16.41
C ALA A 405 8.26 -33.58 -16.73
N ALA A 406 9.14 -32.65 -17.11
CA ALA A 406 10.56 -32.92 -17.36
C ALA A 406 11.33 -33.41 -16.12
N LEU A 407 10.80 -33.20 -14.91
CA LEU A 407 11.34 -33.76 -13.66
C LEU A 407 10.82 -35.19 -13.38
N GLY A 408 10.06 -35.77 -14.31
CA GLY A 408 9.37 -37.04 -14.14
C GLY A 408 8.12 -36.96 -13.27
N ALA A 409 7.59 -35.75 -13.01
CA ALA A 409 6.39 -35.58 -12.21
C ALA A 409 5.12 -35.86 -13.04
N ALA A 410 4.18 -36.61 -12.46
CA ALA A 410 2.84 -36.72 -13.02
C ALA A 410 2.04 -35.44 -12.73
N VAL A 411 1.70 -34.66 -13.77
CA VAL A 411 1.00 -33.37 -13.62
C VAL A 411 -0.48 -33.51 -13.97
N GLN A 412 -1.33 -33.18 -13.01
CA GLN A 412 -2.78 -33.21 -13.14
C GLN A 412 -3.36 -31.82 -12.90
N VAL A 413 -4.24 -31.37 -13.80
CA VAL A 413 -5.07 -30.19 -13.58
C VAL A 413 -6.46 -30.65 -13.15
N ILE A 414 -6.97 -30.04 -12.09
CA ILE A 414 -8.27 -30.34 -11.47
C ILE A 414 -9.14 -29.09 -11.47
N ASP A 415 -10.45 -29.29 -11.40
CA ASP A 415 -11.39 -28.18 -11.24
C ASP A 415 -11.64 -27.90 -9.75
N ALA A 416 -11.07 -26.80 -9.27
CA ALA A 416 -11.28 -26.31 -7.91
C ALA A 416 -12.38 -25.23 -7.82
N ALA A 417 -12.87 -24.71 -8.95
CA ALA A 417 -13.84 -23.61 -8.97
C ALA A 417 -15.10 -23.89 -8.13
N PRO A 418 -15.68 -25.10 -8.12
CA PRO A 418 -16.83 -25.43 -7.29
C PRO A 418 -16.62 -25.20 -5.79
N VAL A 419 -15.40 -25.38 -5.29
CA VAL A 419 -15.06 -25.12 -3.87
C VAL A 419 -15.10 -23.63 -3.59
N PHE A 420 -14.55 -22.81 -4.49
CA PHE A 420 -14.52 -21.35 -4.33
C PHE A 420 -15.90 -20.71 -4.50
N SER A 421 -16.77 -21.28 -5.35
CA SER A 421 -18.11 -20.77 -5.61
C SER A 421 -19.20 -21.31 -4.67
N ALA A 422 -18.84 -22.16 -3.70
CA ALA A 422 -19.81 -22.75 -2.79
C ALA A 422 -20.51 -21.69 -1.92
N ALA A 423 -21.84 -21.76 -1.84
CA ALA A 423 -22.66 -20.77 -1.14
C ALA A 423 -22.68 -20.96 0.39
N ASP A 424 -22.53 -22.21 0.85
CA ASP A 424 -22.62 -22.60 2.25
C ASP A 424 -21.68 -23.78 2.58
N GLU A 425 -21.66 -24.18 3.85
CA GLU A 425 -20.79 -25.24 4.36
C GLU A 425 -21.09 -26.61 3.73
N THR A 426 -22.36 -26.97 3.54
CA THR A 426 -22.75 -28.26 2.96
C THR A 426 -22.26 -28.36 1.51
N ALA A 427 -22.49 -27.30 0.73
CA ALA A 427 -22.02 -27.21 -0.65
C ALA A 427 -20.48 -27.23 -0.72
N ALA A 428 -19.80 -26.53 0.18
CA ALA A 428 -18.34 -26.49 0.21
C ALA A 428 -17.73 -27.86 0.56
N GLN A 429 -18.30 -28.59 1.52
CA GLN A 429 -17.87 -29.95 1.85
C GLN A 429 -18.13 -30.94 0.72
N ALA A 430 -19.30 -30.86 0.07
CA ALA A 430 -19.61 -31.67 -1.10
C ALA A 430 -18.64 -31.40 -2.27
N ALA A 431 -18.31 -30.13 -2.52
CA ALA A 431 -17.33 -29.73 -3.53
C ALA A 431 -15.91 -30.23 -3.19
N LEU A 432 -15.48 -30.16 -1.92
CA LEU A 432 -14.21 -30.72 -1.48
C LEU A 432 -14.16 -32.24 -1.65
N ALA A 433 -15.23 -32.95 -1.30
CA ALA A 433 -15.32 -34.40 -1.47
C ALA A 433 -15.24 -34.79 -2.95
N ALA A 434 -15.98 -34.08 -3.82
CA ALA A 434 -15.91 -34.28 -5.27
C ALA A 434 -14.50 -34.00 -5.81
N LEU A 435 -13.88 -32.90 -5.40
CA LEU A 435 -12.50 -32.56 -5.77
C LEU A 435 -11.50 -33.64 -5.38
N ALA A 436 -11.63 -34.19 -4.17
CA ALA A 436 -10.75 -35.23 -3.65
C ALA A 436 -10.81 -36.54 -4.46
N THR A 437 -11.86 -36.77 -5.26
CA THR A 437 -11.93 -37.93 -6.16
C THR A 437 -11.18 -37.73 -7.47
N GLN A 438 -10.84 -36.48 -7.82
CA GLN A 438 -10.11 -36.19 -9.05
C GLN A 438 -8.65 -36.64 -8.96
N CYS A 439 -8.04 -36.65 -7.77
CA CYS A 439 -6.62 -36.98 -7.57
C CYS A 439 -6.44 -37.96 -6.40
N ASP A 440 -5.46 -38.87 -6.48
CA ASP A 440 -5.16 -39.80 -5.38
C ASP A 440 -4.32 -39.13 -4.29
N PHE A 441 -5.00 -38.50 -3.33
CA PHE A 441 -4.38 -37.92 -2.13
C PHE A 441 -3.89 -38.98 -1.12
N ALA A 442 -4.22 -40.26 -1.29
CA ALA A 442 -3.75 -41.35 -0.44
C ALA A 442 -2.44 -41.97 -0.96
N ALA A 443 -2.08 -41.80 -2.22
CA ALA A 443 -0.80 -42.25 -2.76
C ALA A 443 0.46 -41.62 -2.13
N PRO A 444 0.55 -40.29 -1.88
CA PRO A 444 1.79 -39.67 -1.40
C PRO A 444 2.09 -39.96 0.07
N ASP A 445 3.36 -39.84 0.45
CA ASP A 445 3.79 -39.90 1.84
C ASP A 445 3.70 -38.52 2.51
N LEU A 446 3.70 -37.44 1.72
CA LEU A 446 3.55 -36.04 2.13
C LEU A 446 2.82 -35.24 1.05
N VAL A 447 1.90 -34.38 1.46
CA VAL A 447 1.32 -33.34 0.60
C VAL A 447 1.95 -31.99 0.93
N ILE A 448 2.43 -31.29 -0.09
CA ILE A 448 2.93 -29.92 0.04
C ILE A 448 1.93 -28.98 -0.62
N GLY A 449 1.24 -28.16 0.19
CA GLY A 449 0.43 -27.05 -0.29
C GLY A 449 1.30 -25.82 -0.52
N ASN A 450 1.02 -25.04 -1.57
CA ASN A 450 1.80 -23.87 -1.93
C ASN A 450 0.88 -22.69 -2.24
N THR A 451 0.97 -21.63 -1.43
CA THR A 451 0.00 -20.51 -1.26
C THR A 451 -1.21 -20.93 -0.44
N PHE A 452 -1.82 -20.00 0.32
CA PHE A 452 -3.04 -20.39 1.04
C PHE A 452 -4.25 -20.69 0.12
N THR A 453 -4.13 -20.42 -1.19
CA THR A 453 -5.18 -20.69 -2.17
C THR A 453 -5.32 -22.18 -2.49
N THR A 454 -4.35 -22.99 -2.06
CA THR A 454 -4.43 -24.46 -2.13
C THR A 454 -5.01 -25.07 -0.85
N PHE A 455 -5.85 -24.34 -0.10
CA PHE A 455 -6.48 -24.83 1.13
C PHE A 455 -7.29 -26.12 0.90
N TRP A 456 -7.87 -26.28 -0.29
CA TRP A 456 -8.55 -27.50 -0.71
C TRP A 456 -7.63 -28.73 -0.68
N ALA A 457 -6.34 -28.58 -1.02
CA ALA A 457 -5.37 -29.67 -1.01
C ALA A 457 -5.04 -30.10 0.42
N VAL A 458 -5.01 -29.15 1.36
CA VAL A 458 -4.83 -29.42 2.79
C VAL A 458 -5.98 -30.28 3.29
N HIS A 459 -7.23 -29.87 3.04
CA HIS A 459 -8.41 -30.63 3.47
C HIS A 459 -8.50 -32.01 2.83
N ALA A 460 -8.24 -32.12 1.52
CA ALA A 460 -8.22 -33.41 0.83
C ALA A 460 -7.13 -34.36 1.37
N ALA A 461 -5.93 -33.84 1.64
CA ALA A 461 -4.85 -34.62 2.24
C ALA A 461 -5.19 -35.10 3.66
N LYS A 462 -5.83 -34.25 4.47
CA LYS A 462 -6.27 -34.62 5.83
C LYS A 462 -7.39 -35.65 5.83
N ALA A 463 -8.34 -35.56 4.90
CA ALA A 463 -9.35 -36.59 4.70
C ALA A 463 -8.71 -37.93 4.31
N ALA A 464 -7.60 -37.92 3.58
CA ALA A 464 -6.79 -39.09 3.23
C ALA A 464 -5.77 -39.51 4.31
N ALA A 465 -5.82 -38.92 5.51
CA ALA A 465 -4.90 -39.17 6.63
C ALA A 465 -3.41 -38.97 6.27
N ARG A 466 -3.09 -37.99 5.42
CA ARG A 466 -1.71 -37.66 5.01
C ARG A 466 -1.15 -36.45 5.72
N PRO A 467 0.17 -36.43 6.01
CA PRO A 467 0.82 -35.27 6.57
C PRO A 467 0.89 -34.14 5.53
N VAL A 468 0.83 -32.90 6.02
CA VAL A 468 0.78 -31.69 5.18
C VAL A 468 1.83 -30.68 5.63
N LEU A 469 2.73 -30.32 4.71
CA LEU A 469 3.56 -29.12 4.82
C LEU A 469 2.95 -28.01 3.97
N TYR A 470 2.64 -26.87 4.57
CA TYR A 470 1.91 -25.81 3.90
C TYR A 470 2.74 -24.54 3.76
N TYR A 471 3.12 -24.14 2.55
CA TYR A 471 3.82 -22.88 2.30
C TYR A 471 2.82 -21.74 2.12
N VAL A 472 2.98 -20.69 2.91
CA VAL A 472 2.20 -19.45 2.80
C VAL A 472 3.13 -18.32 2.40
N HIS A 473 2.80 -17.67 1.29
CA HIS A 473 3.60 -16.58 0.69
C HIS A 473 2.90 -15.23 0.82
N GLU A 474 1.67 -15.23 1.28
CA GLU A 474 0.80 -14.07 1.37
C GLU A 474 0.95 -13.37 2.72
N SER A 475 1.42 -12.12 2.68
CA SER A 475 1.58 -11.25 3.87
C SER A 475 0.28 -10.53 4.23
N THR A 476 -0.82 -11.29 4.26
CA THR A 476 -2.19 -10.86 4.54
C THR A 476 -3.03 -12.04 5.05
N SER A 477 -4.18 -11.79 5.70
CA SER A 477 -5.15 -12.87 6.01
C SER A 477 -5.88 -13.37 4.76
N PRO A 478 -6.42 -14.61 4.78
CA PRO A 478 -7.39 -15.07 3.79
C PRO A 478 -8.57 -14.09 3.60
N SER A 479 -9.12 -13.56 4.68
CA SER A 479 -10.27 -12.64 4.61
C SER A 479 -9.97 -11.35 3.83
N ALA A 480 -8.79 -10.76 4.05
CA ALA A 480 -8.34 -9.58 3.34
C ALA A 480 -7.93 -9.90 1.89
N PHE A 481 -7.30 -11.05 1.65
CA PHE A 481 -6.89 -11.46 0.31
C PHE A 481 -8.07 -11.68 -0.65
N TYR A 482 -9.12 -12.37 -0.19
CA TYR A 482 -10.29 -12.65 -1.02
C TYR A 482 -11.28 -11.48 -1.07
N GLY A 483 -11.10 -10.44 -0.24
CA GLY A 483 -11.83 -9.18 -0.35
C GLY A 483 -13.36 -9.28 -0.29
N GLY A 484 -13.91 -10.30 0.39
CA GLY A 484 -15.35 -10.58 0.43
C GLY A 484 -15.90 -11.32 -0.78
N GLY A 485 -15.05 -11.75 -1.73
CA GLY A 485 -15.45 -12.52 -2.90
C GLY A 485 -15.80 -13.99 -2.62
N LEU A 486 -15.55 -14.49 -1.40
CA LEU A 486 -15.91 -15.84 -0.97
C LEU A 486 -17.02 -15.83 0.08
N ALA A 487 -17.88 -16.85 0.05
CA ALA A 487 -18.84 -17.09 1.11
C ALA A 487 -18.12 -17.38 2.45
N PRO A 488 -18.71 -17.01 3.60
CA PRO A 488 -18.09 -17.21 4.91
C PRO A 488 -17.63 -18.65 5.20
N ALA A 489 -18.39 -19.65 4.72
CA ALA A 489 -18.04 -21.06 4.88
C ALA A 489 -16.74 -21.42 4.15
N VAL A 490 -16.55 -20.94 2.92
CA VAL A 490 -15.33 -21.17 2.13
C VAL A 490 -14.14 -20.42 2.72
N LEU A 491 -14.36 -19.19 3.19
CA LEU A 491 -13.35 -18.45 3.92
C LEU A 491 -12.89 -19.20 5.18
N GLY A 492 -13.83 -19.81 5.90
CA GLY A 492 -13.48 -20.64 7.06
C GLY A 492 -12.70 -21.92 6.70
N LEU A 493 -12.91 -22.49 5.52
CA LEU A 493 -12.05 -23.56 5.01
C LEU A 493 -10.62 -23.09 4.73
N ALA A 494 -10.44 -21.88 4.18
CA ALA A 494 -9.12 -21.30 3.98
C ALA A 494 -8.38 -21.05 5.30
N GLU A 495 -9.05 -20.45 6.29
CA GLU A 495 -8.50 -20.19 7.63
C GLU A 495 -8.19 -21.50 8.38
N SER A 496 -9.11 -22.47 8.33
CA SER A 496 -8.92 -23.76 9.00
C SER A 496 -7.73 -24.56 8.45
N ALA A 497 -7.41 -24.44 7.16
CA ALA A 497 -6.27 -25.11 6.56
C ALA A 497 -4.94 -24.72 7.22
N LEU A 498 -4.79 -23.48 7.71
CA LEU A 498 -3.60 -23.02 8.43
C LEU A 498 -3.39 -23.78 9.76
N THR A 499 -4.48 -24.15 10.43
CA THR A 499 -4.42 -24.90 11.70
C THR A 499 -4.44 -26.41 11.50
N ALA A 500 -5.07 -26.88 10.40
CA ALA A 500 -5.11 -28.29 10.04
C ALA A 500 -3.75 -28.80 9.55
N ALA A 501 -2.99 -27.99 8.81
CA ALA A 501 -1.66 -28.33 8.32
C ALA A 501 -0.73 -28.82 9.44
N ASP A 502 0.17 -29.76 9.13
CA ASP A 502 1.08 -30.27 10.15
C ASP A 502 2.10 -29.22 10.57
N ILE A 503 2.68 -28.57 9.56
CA ILE A 503 3.52 -27.40 9.70
C ILE A 503 3.15 -26.41 8.60
N VAL A 504 3.05 -25.14 8.97
CA VAL A 504 2.98 -24.02 8.02
C VAL A 504 4.36 -23.37 7.93
N SER A 505 4.94 -23.35 6.74
CA SER A 505 6.21 -22.70 6.46
C SER A 505 5.97 -21.27 5.96
N PHE A 506 6.66 -20.32 6.60
CA PHE A 506 6.71 -18.93 6.19
C PHE A 506 8.12 -18.56 5.75
N THR A 507 8.21 -17.71 4.72
CA THR A 507 9.49 -17.27 4.15
C THR A 507 10.05 -16.00 4.80
N SER A 508 9.26 -15.31 5.61
CA SER A 508 9.68 -14.19 6.48
C SER A 508 8.99 -14.23 7.83
N ASP A 509 9.66 -13.69 8.85
CA ASP A 509 9.10 -13.61 10.21
C ASP A 509 7.94 -12.61 10.27
N ALA A 510 8.03 -11.50 9.52
CA ALA A 510 6.91 -10.58 9.35
C ALA A 510 5.64 -11.31 8.86
N THR A 511 5.76 -12.16 7.83
CA THR A 511 4.62 -12.94 7.32
C THR A 511 4.07 -13.89 8.39
N ARG A 512 4.95 -14.62 9.09
CA ARG A 512 4.55 -15.52 10.19
C ARG A 512 3.73 -14.80 11.25
N ARG A 513 4.10 -13.58 11.65
CA ARG A 513 3.40 -12.81 12.70
C ARG A 513 1.96 -12.43 12.32
N TYR A 514 1.61 -12.34 11.02
CA TYR A 514 0.21 -12.14 10.63
C TYR A 514 -0.65 -13.37 10.88
N HIS A 515 -0.05 -14.56 10.76
CA HIS A 515 -0.74 -15.86 10.83
C HIS A 515 -0.58 -16.56 12.17
N ALA A 516 0.35 -16.12 13.03
CA ALA A 516 0.60 -16.68 14.35
C ALA A 516 0.54 -15.60 15.42
N TRP A 517 -0.46 -15.68 16.31
CA TRP A 517 -0.69 -14.71 17.39
C TRP A 517 -1.29 -15.40 18.64
N PRO A 518 -1.32 -14.74 19.82
CA PRO A 518 -1.86 -15.34 21.04
C PRO A 518 -3.30 -15.86 20.87
N GLY A 519 -3.52 -17.14 21.21
CA GLY A 519 -4.83 -17.79 21.06
C GLY A 519 -5.10 -18.41 19.69
N HIS A 520 -4.17 -18.32 18.73
CA HIS A 520 -4.24 -19.02 17.45
C HIS A 520 -2.94 -19.79 17.18
N SER A 521 -2.98 -21.10 17.38
CA SER A 521 -1.81 -21.98 17.40
C SER A 521 -1.51 -22.59 16.02
N VAL A 522 -0.96 -21.79 15.10
CA VAL A 522 -0.33 -22.31 13.89
C VAL A 522 1.04 -22.89 14.25
N ARG A 523 1.31 -24.15 13.85
CA ARG A 523 2.65 -24.74 13.97
C ARG A 523 3.52 -24.20 12.84
N ALA A 524 4.17 -23.08 13.11
CA ALA A 524 4.96 -22.36 12.12
C ALA A 524 6.42 -22.86 12.08
N ALA A 525 7.00 -22.87 10.87
CA ALA A 525 8.45 -22.93 10.65
C ALA A 525 8.89 -21.73 9.81
N LEU A 526 10.07 -21.19 10.07
CA LEU A 526 10.69 -20.17 9.24
C LEU A 526 11.70 -20.82 8.31
N THR A 527 11.48 -20.69 7.00
CA THR A 527 12.41 -21.18 5.99
C THR A 527 12.59 -20.11 4.91
N PRO A 528 13.79 -19.51 4.78
CA PRO A 528 13.99 -18.39 3.88
C PRO A 528 13.80 -18.78 2.41
N GLY A 529 13.56 -17.78 1.56
CA GLY A 529 13.66 -17.96 0.11
C GLY A 529 15.09 -18.30 -0.33
N TRP A 530 15.23 -18.71 -1.60
CA TRP A 530 16.52 -19.04 -2.19
C TRP A 530 16.62 -18.60 -3.64
N VAL A 531 17.84 -18.64 -4.16
CA VAL A 531 18.16 -18.46 -5.58
C VAL A 531 19.24 -19.45 -6.00
N ASP A 532 19.09 -20.02 -7.19
CA ASP A 532 20.07 -20.95 -7.78
C ASP A 532 21.26 -20.16 -8.33
N LEU A 533 22.20 -19.84 -7.43
CA LEU A 533 23.36 -19.01 -7.73
C LEU A 533 24.27 -19.68 -8.78
N ALA A 534 24.43 -21.01 -8.72
CA ALA A 534 25.27 -21.75 -9.65
C ALA A 534 24.68 -21.75 -11.07
N ALA A 535 23.38 -22.02 -11.21
CA ALA A 535 22.71 -21.95 -12.51
C ALA A 535 22.73 -20.52 -13.09
N LEU A 536 22.55 -19.52 -12.23
CA LEU A 536 22.66 -18.12 -12.63
C LEU A 536 24.07 -17.78 -13.13
N ASP A 537 25.11 -18.20 -12.43
CA ASP A 537 26.50 -17.92 -12.81
C ASP A 537 26.86 -18.61 -14.13
N ALA A 538 26.43 -19.86 -14.33
CA ALA A 538 26.58 -20.56 -15.60
C ALA A 538 25.85 -19.83 -16.73
N TRP A 539 24.61 -19.38 -16.49
CA TRP A 539 23.85 -18.60 -17.47
C TRP A 539 24.59 -17.31 -17.83
N ARG A 540 25.04 -16.54 -16.82
CA ARG A 540 25.75 -15.27 -16.99
C ARG A 540 27.05 -15.42 -17.79
N ALA A 541 27.80 -16.49 -17.56
CA ALA A 541 29.06 -16.74 -18.27
C ALA A 541 28.90 -16.90 -19.79
N THR A 542 27.69 -17.22 -20.26
CA THR A 542 27.37 -17.39 -21.69
C THR A 542 26.74 -16.16 -22.35
N ARG A 543 26.56 -15.07 -21.60
CA ARG A 543 25.83 -13.88 -22.07
C ARG A 543 26.74 -12.66 -22.11
N ASP A 544 26.63 -11.90 -23.18
CA ASP A 544 27.24 -10.59 -23.29
C ASP A 544 26.30 -9.50 -22.76
N ARG A 545 26.76 -8.75 -21.74
CA ARG A 545 25.99 -7.63 -21.16
C ARG A 545 25.71 -6.56 -22.22
N ALA A 546 26.65 -6.27 -23.12
CA ALA A 546 26.45 -5.24 -24.14
C ALA A 546 25.33 -5.64 -25.12
N ALA A 547 25.32 -6.90 -25.57
CA ALA A 547 24.23 -7.44 -26.38
C ALA A 547 22.87 -7.39 -25.67
N LEU A 548 22.78 -7.75 -24.39
CA LEU A 548 21.52 -7.67 -23.62
C LEU A 548 21.01 -6.23 -23.51
N ARG A 549 21.91 -5.26 -23.30
CA ARG A 549 21.55 -3.82 -23.24
C ARG A 549 21.01 -3.32 -24.58
N ALA A 550 21.66 -3.71 -25.68
CA ALA A 550 21.20 -3.38 -27.03
C ALA A 550 19.80 -3.94 -27.32
N GLN A 551 19.52 -5.19 -26.88
CA GLN A 551 18.18 -5.80 -27.00
C GLN A 551 17.10 -5.03 -26.24
N LEU A 552 17.46 -4.40 -25.13
CA LEU A 552 16.57 -3.53 -24.33
C LEU A 552 16.55 -2.08 -24.83
N GLY A 553 17.14 -1.81 -26.00
CA GLY A 553 17.17 -0.49 -26.63
C GLY A 553 17.95 0.54 -25.81
N THR A 554 19.00 0.11 -25.12
CA THR A 554 19.86 0.97 -24.30
C THR A 554 21.29 1.03 -24.85
N GLY A 555 21.82 2.24 -25.01
CA GLY A 555 23.18 2.49 -25.48
C GLY A 555 24.27 2.14 -24.44
N PRO A 556 25.55 2.14 -24.85
CA PRO A 556 26.67 1.84 -23.94
C PRO A 556 26.84 2.87 -22.82
N ASP A 557 26.52 4.15 -23.08
CA ASP A 557 26.71 5.27 -22.15
C ASP A 557 25.42 5.73 -21.43
N GLU A 558 24.32 5.01 -21.64
CA GLU A 558 23.03 5.24 -20.99
C GLU A 558 22.90 4.43 -19.69
N TRP A 559 22.18 4.93 -18.71
CA TRP A 559 21.80 4.16 -17.54
C TRP A 559 20.58 3.29 -17.86
N LEU A 560 20.63 2.01 -17.52
CA LEU A 560 19.47 1.11 -17.57
C LEU A 560 18.95 0.83 -16.16
N VAL A 561 17.72 1.27 -15.89
CA VAL A 561 17.01 1.00 -14.64
C VAL A 561 15.83 0.06 -14.90
N THR A 562 15.80 -1.09 -14.24
CA THR A 562 14.74 -2.09 -14.44
C THR A 562 13.90 -2.28 -13.19
N ASN A 563 12.58 -2.21 -13.31
CA ASN A 563 11.64 -2.68 -12.32
C ASN A 563 11.09 -4.02 -12.80
N VAL A 564 11.36 -5.10 -12.06
CA VAL A 564 11.01 -6.46 -12.48
C VAL A 564 9.95 -7.03 -11.55
N GLY A 565 8.88 -7.55 -12.12
CA GLY A 565 7.87 -8.29 -11.39
C GLY A 565 6.49 -8.13 -12.01
N THR A 566 5.59 -9.06 -11.67
CA THR A 566 4.19 -9.02 -12.08
C THR A 566 3.57 -7.63 -11.91
N VAL A 567 2.89 -7.12 -12.94
CA VAL A 567 2.19 -5.84 -12.88
C VAL A 567 0.88 -6.00 -12.09
N CYS A 568 0.87 -5.54 -10.84
CA CYS A 568 -0.31 -5.51 -9.96
C CYS A 568 -0.18 -4.42 -8.88
N ASP A 569 -1.30 -4.06 -8.26
CA ASP A 569 -1.42 -2.97 -7.28
C ASP A 569 -0.35 -3.00 -6.17
N ARG A 570 -0.13 -4.14 -5.53
CA ARG A 570 0.83 -4.28 -4.42
C ARG A 570 2.29 -4.08 -4.80
N LYS A 571 2.62 -4.12 -6.10
CA LYS A 571 4.00 -4.02 -6.61
C LYS A 571 4.44 -2.58 -6.87
N GLY A 572 3.52 -1.61 -6.74
CA GLY A 572 3.84 -0.19 -6.67
C GLY A 572 4.38 0.43 -7.95
N GLN A 573 4.13 -0.17 -9.13
CA GLN A 573 4.60 0.37 -10.41
C GLN A 573 4.10 1.79 -10.68
N LEU A 574 2.87 2.12 -10.24
CA LEU A 574 2.33 3.47 -10.36
C LEU A 574 3.17 4.51 -9.59
N ALA A 575 3.46 4.24 -8.31
CA ALA A 575 4.27 5.13 -7.50
C ALA A 575 5.71 5.26 -8.04
N PHE A 576 6.27 4.15 -8.55
CA PHE A 576 7.56 4.18 -9.23
C PHE A 576 7.53 5.06 -10.48
N ALA A 577 6.54 4.92 -11.35
CA ALA A 577 6.41 5.75 -12.54
C ALA A 577 6.24 7.25 -12.22
N ARG A 578 5.49 7.58 -11.16
CA ARG A 578 5.40 8.96 -10.64
C ARG A 578 6.74 9.48 -10.15
N SER A 579 7.55 8.62 -9.52
CA SER A 579 8.91 8.93 -9.09
C SER A 579 9.84 9.18 -10.28
N VAL A 580 9.71 8.39 -11.36
CA VAL A 580 10.43 8.63 -12.63
C VAL A 580 10.02 9.96 -13.25
N ALA A 581 8.74 10.31 -13.24
CA ALA A 581 8.28 11.60 -13.76
C ALA A 581 8.88 12.78 -12.97
N LEU A 582 8.90 12.68 -11.63
CA LEU A 582 9.53 13.68 -10.77
C LEU A 582 11.05 13.74 -10.96
N PHE A 583 11.70 12.59 -11.12
CA PHE A 583 13.12 12.48 -11.45
C PHE A 583 13.46 13.17 -12.78
N ASN A 584 12.66 12.92 -13.83
CA ASN A 584 12.82 13.57 -15.13
C ASN A 584 12.70 15.09 -15.02
N GLN A 585 11.77 15.57 -14.19
CA GLN A 585 11.58 17.00 -13.94
C GLN A 585 12.75 17.63 -13.17
N ARG A 586 13.24 16.98 -12.11
CA ARG A 586 14.30 17.52 -11.24
C ARG A 586 15.71 17.36 -11.82
N HIS A 587 15.94 16.33 -12.62
CA HIS A 587 17.26 15.95 -13.13
C HIS A 587 17.25 15.71 -14.66
N PRO A 588 16.87 16.70 -15.49
CA PRO A 588 16.65 16.50 -16.92
C PRO A 588 17.89 16.00 -17.67
N ALA A 589 19.10 16.44 -17.30
CA ALA A 589 20.34 15.99 -17.93
C ALA A 589 20.65 14.50 -17.64
N LEU A 590 20.33 14.03 -16.44
CA LEU A 590 20.51 12.62 -16.07
C LEU A 590 19.40 11.76 -16.70
N ALA A 591 18.17 12.26 -16.71
CA ALA A 591 17.03 11.62 -17.36
C ALA A 591 17.22 11.41 -18.86
N ALA A 592 17.82 12.38 -19.56
CA ALA A 592 18.16 12.27 -20.99
C ALA A 592 19.12 11.12 -21.31
N ARG A 593 19.84 10.60 -20.30
CA ARG A 593 20.76 9.46 -20.42
C ARG A 593 20.28 8.24 -19.67
N THR A 594 19.03 8.20 -19.18
CA THR A 594 18.51 7.10 -18.36
C THR A 594 17.30 6.49 -19.01
N ARG A 595 17.34 5.18 -19.24
CA ARG A 595 16.25 4.33 -19.72
C ARG A 595 15.65 3.53 -18.58
N PHE A 596 14.33 3.56 -18.45
CA PHE A 596 13.56 2.80 -17.47
C PHE A 596 12.77 1.71 -18.16
N VAL A 597 12.75 0.51 -17.57
CA VAL A 597 11.98 -0.64 -18.07
C VAL A 597 11.14 -1.24 -16.94
N LEU A 598 9.83 -1.34 -17.15
CA LEU A 598 8.92 -2.10 -16.30
C LEU A 598 8.67 -3.46 -16.95
N LEU A 599 9.19 -4.54 -16.36
CA LEU A 599 9.00 -5.90 -16.86
C LEU A 599 7.90 -6.61 -16.08
N GLY A 600 6.95 -7.23 -16.78
CA GLY A 600 5.96 -8.14 -16.19
C GLY A 600 4.51 -7.81 -16.54
N GLY A 601 4.29 -7.07 -17.63
CA GLY A 601 2.94 -6.78 -18.12
C GLY A 601 2.23 -8.02 -18.67
N ARG A 602 0.93 -8.13 -18.43
CA ARG A 602 0.10 -9.31 -18.75
C ARG A 602 -1.23 -8.97 -19.45
N ASP A 603 -1.42 -7.71 -19.84
CA ASP A 603 -2.67 -7.22 -20.43
C ASP A 603 -3.91 -7.44 -19.52
N ALA A 604 -3.71 -7.33 -18.19
CA ALA A 604 -4.77 -7.45 -17.20
C ALA A 604 -5.45 -6.09 -16.92
N PRO A 605 -6.57 -6.03 -16.18
CA PRO A 605 -7.25 -4.77 -15.85
C PRO A 605 -6.33 -3.74 -15.18
N TYR A 606 -5.38 -4.18 -14.35
CA TYR A 606 -4.41 -3.27 -13.74
C TYR A 606 -3.36 -2.75 -14.75
N ASP A 607 -2.97 -3.54 -15.77
CA ASP A 607 -2.13 -3.05 -16.87
C ASP A 607 -2.83 -1.94 -17.67
N HIS A 608 -4.15 -2.06 -17.87
CA HIS A 608 -4.95 -1.05 -18.58
C HIS A 608 -5.01 0.24 -17.76
N PHE A 609 -5.33 0.10 -16.47
CA PHE A 609 -5.31 1.22 -15.53
C PHE A 609 -3.93 1.89 -15.48
N LEU A 610 -2.85 1.11 -15.34
CA LEU A 610 -1.50 1.64 -15.32
C LEU A 610 -1.19 2.37 -16.63
N ARG A 611 -1.48 1.78 -17.80
CA ARG A 611 -1.28 2.43 -19.11
C ARG A 611 -2.04 3.75 -19.24
N GLU A 612 -3.29 3.81 -18.80
CA GLU A 612 -4.08 5.05 -18.83
C GLU A 612 -3.41 6.15 -18.00
N ILE A 613 -3.00 5.81 -16.76
CA ILE A 613 -2.33 6.78 -15.89
C ILE A 613 -0.96 7.18 -16.45
N LEU A 614 -0.17 6.23 -16.97
CA LEU A 614 1.12 6.50 -17.59
C LEU A 614 1.00 7.41 -18.81
N GLY A 615 -0.08 7.28 -19.61
CA GLY A 615 -0.33 8.16 -20.76
C GLY A 615 -0.51 9.63 -20.38
N GLY A 616 -0.88 9.92 -19.13
CA GLY A 616 -0.94 11.27 -18.57
C GLY A 616 0.38 11.79 -18.00
N LEU A 617 1.43 10.96 -17.94
CA LEU A 617 2.73 11.31 -17.38
C LEU A 617 3.76 11.51 -18.50
N ALA A 618 4.59 12.55 -18.40
CA ALA A 618 5.66 12.84 -19.36
C ALA A 618 6.87 11.89 -19.17
N LEU A 619 6.73 10.64 -19.60
CA LEU A 619 7.68 9.55 -19.38
C LEU A 619 8.30 9.00 -20.69
N PRO A 620 9.00 9.82 -21.49
CA PRO A 620 9.53 9.40 -22.79
C PRO A 620 10.62 8.33 -22.71
N ASN A 621 11.20 8.13 -21.53
CA ASN A 621 12.30 7.22 -21.25
C ASN A 621 11.86 5.97 -20.46
N LEU A 622 10.57 5.74 -20.25
CA LEU A 622 10.04 4.54 -19.58
C LEU A 622 9.25 3.69 -20.56
N VAL A 623 9.53 2.38 -20.58
CA VAL A 623 8.80 1.42 -21.40
C VAL A 623 8.33 0.23 -20.56
N VAL A 624 7.14 -0.28 -20.86
CA VAL A 624 6.58 -1.49 -20.23
C VAL A 624 6.80 -2.67 -21.16
N HIS A 625 7.46 -3.72 -20.67
CA HIS A 625 7.71 -4.97 -21.37
C HIS A 625 6.77 -6.08 -20.85
N PRO A 626 6.31 -6.99 -21.73
CA PRO A 626 5.50 -8.13 -21.32
C PRO A 626 6.33 -9.10 -20.46
N GLU A 627 5.65 -9.96 -19.71
CA GLU A 627 6.33 -11.06 -19.00
C GLU A 627 7.09 -11.98 -19.97
N THR A 628 8.24 -12.52 -19.52
CA THR A 628 9.08 -13.40 -20.34
C THR A 628 9.88 -14.38 -19.46
N PRO A 629 10.13 -15.61 -19.93
CA PRO A 629 11.03 -16.54 -19.27
C PRO A 629 12.50 -16.07 -19.28
N GLU A 630 12.91 -15.17 -20.19
CA GLU A 630 14.27 -14.62 -20.28
C GLU A 630 14.47 -13.40 -19.34
N PHE A 631 13.78 -13.38 -18.20
CA PHE A 631 13.78 -12.25 -17.26
C PHE A 631 15.16 -11.97 -16.64
N LEU A 632 16.05 -12.97 -16.55
CA LEU A 632 17.41 -12.80 -16.01
C LEU A 632 18.23 -11.75 -16.78
N GLY A 633 17.97 -11.59 -18.08
CA GLY A 633 18.62 -10.58 -18.91
C GLY A 633 18.38 -9.15 -18.44
N TYR A 634 17.23 -8.89 -17.81
CA TYR A 634 16.88 -7.56 -17.32
C TYR A 634 17.75 -7.18 -16.12
N TYR A 635 17.97 -8.09 -15.18
CA TYR A 635 18.87 -7.82 -14.05
C TYR A 635 20.33 -7.65 -14.51
N VAL A 636 20.80 -8.51 -15.42
CA VAL A 636 22.22 -8.51 -15.85
C VAL A 636 22.55 -7.33 -16.74
N ALA A 637 21.61 -6.89 -17.58
CA ALA A 637 21.77 -5.69 -18.42
C ALA A 637 21.72 -4.40 -17.59
N ALA A 638 20.92 -4.39 -16.51
CA ALA A 638 20.66 -3.20 -15.71
C ALA A 638 21.91 -2.69 -14.98
N ASP A 639 21.94 -1.37 -14.82
CA ASP A 639 22.85 -0.68 -13.92
C ASP A 639 22.23 -0.51 -12.52
N LEU A 640 20.90 -0.51 -12.44
CA LEU A 640 20.14 -0.49 -11.19
C LEU A 640 18.83 -1.28 -11.35
N THR A 641 18.55 -2.18 -10.41
CA THR A 641 17.24 -2.83 -10.31
C THR A 641 16.40 -2.17 -9.21
N VAL A 642 15.09 -2.06 -9.46
CA VAL A 642 14.11 -1.42 -8.60
C VAL A 642 13.05 -2.44 -8.17
N CYS A 643 12.79 -2.53 -6.86
CA CYS A 643 11.66 -3.28 -6.29
C CYS A 643 10.75 -2.32 -5.50
N SER A 644 9.70 -1.81 -6.14
CA SER A 644 8.82 -0.74 -5.62
C SER A 644 7.62 -1.23 -4.82
N SER A 645 7.65 -2.48 -4.34
CA SER A 645 6.47 -3.12 -3.74
C SER A 645 6.02 -2.43 -2.45
N HIS A 646 4.71 -2.36 -2.24
CA HIS A 646 4.12 -1.99 -0.96
C HIS A 646 4.00 -3.19 -0.02
N GLU A 647 3.97 -4.40 -0.56
CA GLU A 647 3.83 -5.63 0.22
C GLU A 647 4.57 -6.79 -0.44
N GLU A 648 5.41 -7.47 0.35
CA GLU A 648 6.09 -8.70 -0.01
C GLU A 648 6.34 -9.57 1.23
N SER A 649 6.33 -10.89 1.02
CA SER A 649 6.79 -11.85 2.03
C SER A 649 8.29 -12.13 1.89
N SER A 650 8.70 -12.65 0.73
CA SER A 650 10.09 -12.94 0.40
C SER A 650 10.27 -12.84 -1.13
N PRO A 651 10.43 -11.61 -1.66
CA PRO A 651 10.34 -11.37 -3.09
C PRO A 651 11.55 -11.95 -3.83
N ARG A 652 11.28 -12.92 -4.73
CA ARG A 652 12.30 -13.52 -5.61
C ARG A 652 13.15 -12.49 -6.34
N VAL A 653 12.54 -11.39 -6.77
CA VAL A 653 13.21 -10.31 -7.51
C VAL A 653 14.37 -9.68 -6.75
N VAL A 654 14.32 -9.67 -5.41
CA VAL A 654 15.40 -9.16 -4.56
C VAL A 654 16.56 -10.16 -4.55
N PHE A 655 16.28 -11.45 -4.33
CA PHE A 655 17.32 -12.49 -4.40
C PHE A 655 17.97 -12.55 -5.78
N GLU A 656 17.19 -12.46 -6.85
CA GLU A 656 17.67 -12.51 -8.24
C GLU A 656 18.57 -11.31 -8.57
N ALA A 657 18.18 -10.08 -8.20
CA ALA A 657 19.00 -8.89 -8.39
C ALA A 657 20.31 -8.96 -7.59
N MET A 658 20.23 -9.33 -6.31
CA MET A 658 21.40 -9.50 -5.45
C MET A 658 22.34 -10.59 -5.97
N ALA A 659 21.79 -11.72 -6.42
CA ALA A 659 22.55 -12.82 -7.02
C ALA A 659 23.22 -12.39 -8.32
N CYS A 660 22.56 -11.60 -9.18
CA CYS A 660 23.18 -11.03 -10.37
C CYS A 660 24.33 -10.06 -10.05
N GLY A 661 24.46 -9.62 -8.80
CA GLY A 661 25.37 -8.53 -8.43
C GLY A 661 24.94 -7.23 -9.09
N THR A 662 23.63 -7.02 -9.23
CA THR A 662 23.05 -5.77 -9.74
C THR A 662 22.68 -4.90 -8.54
N PRO A 663 23.04 -3.60 -8.54
CA PRO A 663 22.63 -2.66 -7.49
C PRO A 663 21.10 -2.66 -7.32
N LEU A 664 20.64 -2.50 -6.08
CA LEU A 664 19.22 -2.60 -5.73
C LEU A 664 18.73 -1.34 -5.00
N LEU A 665 17.68 -0.72 -5.55
CA LEU A 665 16.84 0.27 -4.88
C LEU A 665 15.48 -0.38 -4.59
N ALA A 666 15.07 -0.44 -3.34
CA ALA A 666 13.85 -1.16 -2.97
C ALA A 666 13.04 -0.46 -1.88
N SER A 667 11.75 -0.82 -1.78
CA SER A 667 10.91 -0.38 -0.67
C SER A 667 11.44 -0.90 0.67
N ASP A 668 11.46 -0.04 1.68
CA ASP A 668 11.72 -0.41 3.07
C ASP A 668 10.46 -1.04 3.68
N ILE A 669 10.27 -2.33 3.40
CA ILE A 669 9.19 -3.15 3.94
C ILE A 669 9.77 -4.43 4.55
N PRO A 670 9.12 -5.03 5.57
CA PRO A 670 9.69 -6.15 6.31
C PRO A 670 10.19 -7.32 5.44
N GLY A 671 9.41 -7.74 4.43
CA GLY A 671 9.80 -8.84 3.54
C GLY A 671 11.03 -8.56 2.67
N ILE A 672 11.43 -7.30 2.51
CA ILE A 672 12.66 -6.89 1.80
C ILE A 672 13.79 -6.66 2.80
N SER A 673 13.53 -5.98 3.91
CA SER A 673 14.56 -5.63 4.91
C SER A 673 15.09 -6.83 5.69
N GLU A 674 14.34 -7.94 5.75
CA GLU A 674 14.85 -9.24 6.23
C GLU A 674 15.89 -9.87 5.27
N ILE A 675 15.87 -9.52 3.98
CA ILE A 675 16.78 -10.05 2.95
C ILE A 675 17.98 -9.14 2.76
N ALA A 676 17.77 -7.83 2.61
CA ALA A 676 18.79 -6.84 2.29
C ALA A 676 18.72 -5.65 3.26
N ARG A 677 19.86 -5.20 3.79
CA ARG A 677 19.93 -4.09 4.75
C ARG A 677 20.24 -2.78 4.05
N SER A 678 19.55 -1.72 4.46
CA SER A 678 19.73 -0.38 3.89
C SER A 678 21.16 0.12 4.06
N GLY A 679 21.73 0.67 2.99
CA GLY A 679 23.10 1.18 2.92
C GLY A 679 24.17 0.10 2.76
N VAL A 680 23.86 -1.19 2.98
CA VAL A 680 24.81 -2.30 2.93
C VAL A 680 24.64 -3.11 1.65
N GLU A 681 23.52 -3.82 1.48
CA GLU A 681 23.24 -4.62 0.28
C GLU A 681 22.34 -3.88 -0.72
N ALA A 682 21.54 -2.93 -0.23
CA ALA A 682 20.58 -2.18 -1.04
C ALA A 682 20.40 -0.76 -0.50
N THR A 683 19.82 0.12 -1.30
CA THR A 683 19.24 1.37 -0.82
C THR A 683 17.76 1.15 -0.57
N LEU A 684 17.31 1.29 0.67
CA LEU A 684 15.90 1.13 1.02
C LEU A 684 15.25 2.51 1.22
N VAL A 685 14.07 2.69 0.63
CA VAL A 685 13.28 3.94 0.69
C VAL A 685 11.83 3.63 1.09
N PRO A 686 11.13 4.51 1.83
CA PRO A 686 9.75 4.26 2.22
C PRO A 686 8.84 3.98 0.99
N PRO A 687 7.95 2.98 1.05
CA PRO A 687 7.08 2.64 -0.07
C PRO A 687 6.15 3.80 -0.43
N GLY A 688 6.01 4.10 -1.72
CA GLY A 688 5.15 5.18 -2.22
C GLY A 688 5.66 6.62 -2.01
N HIS A 689 6.84 6.82 -1.43
CA HIS A 689 7.40 8.16 -1.18
C HIS A 689 8.00 8.77 -2.45
N THR A 690 7.17 9.26 -3.35
CA THR A 690 7.57 9.77 -4.68
C THR A 690 8.82 10.69 -4.67
N PRO A 691 8.93 11.72 -3.80
CA PRO A 691 10.18 12.49 -3.69
C PRO A 691 11.43 11.70 -3.28
N ALA A 692 11.37 10.89 -2.22
CA ALA A 692 12.50 10.09 -1.75
C ALA A 692 12.98 9.07 -2.79
N TRP A 693 12.06 8.47 -3.55
CA TRP A 693 12.40 7.58 -4.66
C TRP A 693 13.11 8.31 -5.79
N ALA A 694 12.61 9.49 -6.21
CA ALA A 694 13.26 10.31 -7.23
C ALA A 694 14.67 10.76 -6.81
N ASP A 695 14.82 11.18 -5.56
CA ASP A 695 16.09 11.65 -5.02
C ASP A 695 17.09 10.48 -4.84
N ALA A 696 16.63 9.30 -4.41
CA ALA A 696 17.46 8.09 -4.32
C ALA A 696 17.92 7.58 -5.69
N LEU A 697 17.05 7.62 -6.70
CA LEU A 697 17.42 7.32 -8.09
C LEU A 697 18.57 8.24 -8.56
N ALA A 698 18.43 9.54 -8.35
CA ALA A 698 19.46 10.51 -8.73
C ALA A 698 20.78 10.27 -7.98
N ALA A 699 20.72 10.09 -6.65
CA ALA A 699 21.90 9.87 -5.83
C ALA A 699 22.67 8.61 -6.24
N LEU A 700 21.98 7.51 -6.53
CA LEU A 700 22.61 6.26 -6.95
C LEU A 700 23.25 6.36 -8.33
N LEU A 701 22.52 6.90 -9.31
CA LEU A 701 23.03 7.08 -10.68
C LEU A 701 24.20 8.08 -10.76
N GLN A 702 24.30 8.99 -9.79
CA GLN A 702 25.45 9.90 -9.62
C GLN A 702 26.60 9.28 -8.81
N SER A 703 26.39 8.15 -8.14
CA SER A 703 27.40 7.47 -7.31
C SER A 703 27.61 5.99 -7.70
N PRO A 704 28.22 5.70 -8.88
CA PRO A 704 28.46 4.32 -9.33
C PRO A 704 29.36 3.50 -8.39
N GLU A 705 30.17 4.13 -7.55
CA GLU A 705 30.95 3.45 -6.52
C GLU A 705 30.07 2.87 -5.41
N THR A 706 29.07 3.64 -4.93
CA THR A 706 28.11 3.17 -3.94
C THR A 706 27.32 1.98 -4.47
N MET A 707 26.84 2.08 -5.71
CA MET A 707 26.16 0.99 -6.41
C MET A 707 27.01 -0.29 -6.46
N ARG A 708 28.28 -0.19 -6.89
CA ARG A 708 29.20 -1.35 -6.97
C ARG A 708 29.48 -1.98 -5.60
N ARG A 709 29.68 -1.16 -4.56
CA ARG A 709 29.90 -1.65 -3.19
C ARG A 709 28.69 -2.42 -2.68
N GLN A 710 27.48 -1.87 -2.84
CA GLN A 710 26.24 -2.51 -2.39
C GLN A 710 25.99 -3.82 -3.14
N ALA A 711 26.14 -3.81 -4.47
CA ALA A 711 25.98 -5.00 -5.30
C ALA A 711 26.94 -6.15 -4.92
N ARG A 712 28.19 -5.81 -4.57
CA ARG A 712 29.16 -6.79 -4.07
C ARG A 712 28.71 -7.41 -2.74
N ALA A 713 28.36 -6.58 -1.76
CA ALA A 713 27.88 -7.04 -0.46
C ALA A 713 26.61 -7.90 -0.58
N ALA A 714 25.69 -7.49 -1.46
CA ALA A 714 24.47 -8.21 -1.79
C ALA A 714 24.77 -9.64 -2.28
N ARG A 715 25.68 -9.78 -3.24
CA ARG A 715 26.06 -11.07 -3.80
C ARG A 715 26.78 -11.97 -2.79
N GLU A 716 27.66 -11.38 -1.96
CA GLU A 716 28.33 -12.10 -0.86
C GLU A 716 27.32 -12.65 0.15
N ARG A 717 26.31 -11.85 0.52
CA ARG A 717 25.21 -12.29 1.41
C ARG A 717 24.40 -13.42 0.78
N VAL A 718 24.03 -13.33 -0.50
CA VAL A 718 23.32 -14.41 -1.20
C VAL A 718 24.12 -15.71 -1.15
N ALA A 719 25.41 -15.68 -1.49
CA ALA A 719 26.26 -16.87 -1.47
C ALA A 719 26.38 -17.49 -0.07
N ALA A 720 26.38 -16.66 0.98
CA ALA A 720 26.51 -17.10 2.36
C ALA A 720 25.20 -17.65 2.95
N GLU A 721 24.05 -17.07 2.60
CA GLU A 721 22.79 -17.31 3.33
C GLU A 721 21.64 -17.83 2.46
N PHE A 722 21.57 -17.45 1.18
CA PHE A 722 20.38 -17.65 0.33
C PHE A 722 20.61 -18.49 -0.92
N ALA A 723 21.83 -18.98 -1.14
CA ALA A 723 22.11 -19.92 -2.23
C ALA A 723 21.29 -21.20 -2.06
N ALA A 724 20.69 -21.68 -3.15
CA ALA A 724 19.87 -22.89 -3.19
C ALA A 724 20.54 -24.10 -2.51
N GLU A 725 21.84 -24.29 -2.75
CA GLU A 725 22.68 -25.35 -2.16
C GLU A 725 22.71 -25.34 -0.62
N ARG A 726 22.49 -24.18 0.01
CA ARG A 726 22.45 -24.01 1.47
C ARG A 726 21.03 -24.13 2.02
N VAL A 727 20.05 -23.59 1.29
CA VAL A 727 18.69 -23.43 1.77
C VAL A 727 17.82 -24.67 1.50
N LEU A 728 17.86 -25.23 0.30
CA LEU A 728 17.04 -26.39 -0.09
C LEU A 728 17.24 -27.64 0.78
N PRO A 729 18.45 -27.97 1.29
CA PRO A 729 18.61 -29.04 2.27
C PRO A 729 17.75 -28.84 3.53
N ARG A 730 17.56 -27.59 3.99
CA ARG A 730 16.71 -27.26 5.15
C ARG A 730 15.23 -27.51 4.84
N HIS A 731 14.77 -27.17 3.64
CA HIS A 731 13.40 -27.47 3.19
C HIS A 731 13.14 -28.98 3.11
N LEU A 732 14.10 -29.76 2.60
CA LEU A 732 13.97 -31.22 2.57
C LEU A 732 13.99 -31.82 3.99
N ALA A 733 14.84 -31.31 4.88
CA ALA A 733 14.84 -31.73 6.28
C ALA A 733 13.49 -31.47 6.95
N LEU A 734 12.89 -30.29 6.72
CA LEU A 734 11.55 -29.96 7.20
C LEU A 734 10.50 -30.91 6.62
N ALA A 735 10.50 -31.15 5.31
CA ALA A 735 9.58 -32.08 4.65
C ALA A 735 9.68 -33.51 5.24
N ARG A 736 10.90 -33.99 5.50
CA ARG A 736 11.13 -35.29 6.15
C ARG A 736 10.61 -35.32 7.59
N ALA A 737 10.84 -34.26 8.37
CA ALA A 737 10.33 -34.16 9.73
C ALA A 737 8.79 -34.18 9.76
N VAL A 738 8.14 -33.44 8.87
CA VAL A 738 6.68 -33.39 8.73
C VAL A 738 6.13 -34.76 8.36
N ALA A 739 6.73 -35.43 7.36
CA ALA A 739 6.33 -36.77 6.93
C ALA A 739 6.50 -37.82 8.05
N ALA A 740 7.50 -37.64 8.92
CA ALA A 740 7.74 -38.51 10.08
C ALA A 740 6.87 -38.18 11.30
N GLY A 741 6.03 -37.13 11.25
CA GLY A 741 5.22 -36.67 12.38
C GLY A 741 6.05 -36.02 13.51
N GLN A 742 7.27 -35.58 13.22
CA GLN A 742 8.16 -34.93 14.19
C GLN A 742 7.81 -33.44 14.34
N PRO A 743 8.01 -32.84 15.53
CA PRO A 743 7.92 -31.39 15.67
C PRO A 743 9.01 -30.71 14.82
N ALA A 744 8.71 -29.51 14.27
CA ALA A 744 9.75 -28.68 13.66
C ALA A 744 10.84 -28.39 14.70
N ALA A 745 12.11 -28.55 14.30
CA ALA A 745 13.21 -27.96 15.04
C ALA A 745 13.06 -26.43 14.99
N SER A 746 13.06 -25.80 16.17
CA SER A 746 12.89 -24.35 16.35
C SER A 746 14.01 -23.53 15.73
#